data_AF-A0A0A2W5P7-F1
#
_entry.id   AF-A0A0A2W5P7-F1
#
_cell.length_a   1.000
_cell.length_b   1.000
_cell.length_c   1.000
_cell.angle_alpha   90.00
_cell.angle_beta   90.00
_cell.angle_gamma   90.00
#
_symmetry.space_group_name_H-M   'P 1'
#
loop_
_entity.id
_entity.type
_entity.pdbx_description
1 polymer ?
#
loop_
_entity_poly.entity_id
_entity_poly.type
_entity_poly.pdbx_seq_one_letter_code
_entity_poly.pdbx_strand_id
1 'polypeptide(L)'
;MPIDILRVRDDDIPGLVMDGVVDLGIIGENVLEEELLTRRAQGEDPRYYTLRRLDFGGCRLSLATAVDEPWDGPASLNNKRIATSYPHLLKRYLDQKGVQFKSCLLNGSVEVAPRAGLADAICDLVSTGATLEANGLREVEVIYRSKACLIQRDGEMPAAKQQLIDKLLTRIQGVIQARESKYIMMHAPTERLDEVIALLPGAERPTILPLAGDQQRVAMHMVSSETLFWETMEKLKALGASSILGARRALLMRPAISASDSITRTVADILNSVKSNGDAALREYSAKFDKTEVKQLQVTQQQIDEAGARLGREIKEAMAVAVANIEKFHLAQQLAPVDVETMPGVRCQQVTRPVASVGLYIPGGTAPLFSTVLMLATPARIAGCKKVVLCSPPPIADEILYAAQLCGVQEVFQVGGAQAIAALALGTESIPKVDKIFGPGNAFVTEAKRQVSQRLDGAAIDMPAGPSEVLVIADSGATPDFVASDLLSQAEHGPDSQVILLTPDSAMAQAVADAVERQLAALPRAETARKALESSRLIIARDLAQCIEISNQYGPEHLIIQTRNARELVDDITSAGSVFLGDWSPESAGDYASGTNHVLPTYGYTSTCSSLGLADFQKRMTVQELSPQAYRPQKRRYPTRRRPEGASMSIEELARANVRALTPYQSARRLGGNGDVWLNANEYPTPVEFQLTAQTLNRYPECQPKQVIANYASYAGVKPEQVLVSRGADEGIELLIRAFCEPGKDAILYCPPTYGMYTVSAETFGVECRTVATLDNWQLDLPAIAENLTGVKVVYVCSPNNPTGQLINPQDLRVLLEMTRGKALVVADEAYIEFCPQATLAGWLEEYPNLVVLRTLSKAFALAGLRCGFTLANEEVINLLLKVIAPYPLSTPVADIAAQALSPQGINAMRERVAEVLLNRQYLINELKNVPCVEQVFDSETNYIIARITASSAVFKSLWDQGIILRDQNKQPTLSGCLRISIGTREECQRAIEALRQQPGLQATESK
;
A
#
# COMPACT_ATOMS: atom_id res chain seq x y z
N MET A 1 16.64 2.55 27.97
CA MET A 1 17.77 2.08 27.12
C MET A 1 17.22 1.80 25.74
N PRO A 2 17.80 2.36 24.67
CA PRO A 2 17.51 1.90 23.32
C PRO A 2 17.96 0.43 23.20
N ILE A 3 17.13 -0.41 22.56
CA ILE A 3 17.54 -1.76 22.15
C ILE A 3 18.42 -1.56 20.92
N ASP A 4 19.68 -1.96 21.00
CA ASP A 4 20.55 -2.02 19.83
C ASP A 4 20.27 -3.31 19.05
N ILE A 5 20.15 -3.21 17.74
CA ILE A 5 19.77 -4.34 16.87
C ILE A 5 20.93 -4.62 15.92
N LEU A 6 21.56 -5.77 16.12
CA LEU A 6 22.61 -6.28 15.25
C LEU A 6 22.01 -7.27 14.23
N ARG A 7 22.25 -7.04 12.94
CA ARG A 7 21.87 -7.97 11.85
C ARG A 7 23.12 -8.70 11.36
N VAL A 8 23.18 -10.00 11.60
CA VAL A 8 24.28 -10.89 11.23
C VAL A 8 23.74 -12.10 10.46
N ARG A 9 24.64 -12.94 9.97
CA ARG A 9 24.25 -14.26 9.46
C ARG A 9 23.77 -15.12 10.61
N ASP A 10 22.90 -16.07 10.32
CA ASP A 10 22.24 -16.90 11.34
C ASP A 10 23.23 -17.83 12.04
N ASP A 11 24.22 -18.36 11.32
CA ASP A 11 25.33 -19.15 11.86
C ASP A 11 26.21 -18.40 12.88
N ASP A 12 26.31 -17.07 12.78
CA ASP A 12 27.07 -16.26 13.74
C ASP A 12 26.32 -16.05 15.09
N ILE A 13 24.98 -16.18 15.09
CA ILE A 13 24.14 -15.76 16.23
C ILE A 13 24.42 -16.56 17.51
N PRO A 14 24.48 -17.91 17.50
CA PRO A 14 24.73 -18.68 18.72
C PRO A 14 26.05 -18.28 19.39
N GLY A 15 27.11 -18.09 18.59
CA GLY A 15 28.42 -17.68 19.10
C GLY A 15 28.38 -16.31 19.75
N LEU A 16 27.78 -15.31 19.09
CA LEU A 16 27.66 -13.96 19.66
C LEU A 16 26.89 -13.94 21.00
N VAL A 17 25.91 -14.83 21.18
CA VAL A 17 25.15 -14.96 22.43
C VAL A 17 25.98 -15.69 23.49
N MET A 18 26.60 -16.82 23.15
CA MET A 18 27.41 -17.62 24.07
C MET A 18 28.66 -16.87 24.55
N ASP A 19 29.26 -16.07 23.67
CA ASP A 19 30.46 -15.27 23.95
C ASP A 19 30.11 -13.92 24.63
N GLY A 20 28.82 -13.66 24.89
CA GLY A 20 28.34 -12.49 25.61
C GLY A 20 28.43 -11.17 24.83
N VAL A 21 28.64 -11.23 23.51
CA VAL A 21 28.68 -10.05 22.62
C VAL A 21 27.30 -9.43 22.48
N VAL A 22 26.25 -10.25 22.42
CA VAL A 22 24.85 -9.81 22.42
C VAL A 22 24.09 -10.45 23.58
N ASP A 23 23.11 -9.71 24.12
CA ASP A 23 22.32 -10.20 25.26
C ASP A 23 21.26 -11.24 24.84
N LEU A 24 20.70 -11.11 23.63
CA LEU A 24 19.64 -11.96 23.08
C LEU A 24 19.91 -12.31 21.60
N GLY A 25 19.48 -13.50 21.16
CA GLY A 25 19.54 -13.93 19.76
C GLY A 25 18.29 -14.68 19.33
N ILE A 26 17.83 -14.46 18.09
CA ILE A 26 16.76 -15.24 17.47
C ILE A 26 17.40 -16.16 16.44
N ILE A 27 17.26 -17.48 16.61
CA ILE A 27 17.95 -18.46 15.79
C ILE A 27 17.14 -19.76 15.63
N GLY A 28 17.36 -20.50 14.55
CA GLY A 28 16.81 -21.86 14.39
C GLY A 28 17.48 -22.85 15.33
N GLU A 29 16.70 -23.73 15.95
CA GLU A 29 17.21 -24.79 16.85
C GLU A 29 18.27 -25.69 16.17
N ASN A 30 18.18 -25.89 14.85
CA ASN A 30 19.16 -26.67 14.09
C ASN A 30 20.55 -26.03 14.11
N VAL A 31 20.64 -24.71 13.87
CA VAL A 31 21.90 -23.97 13.85
C VAL A 31 22.48 -23.90 15.27
N LEU A 32 21.62 -23.63 16.25
CA LEU A 32 22.00 -23.60 17.66
C LEU A 32 22.59 -24.94 18.14
N GLU A 33 21.90 -26.04 17.85
CA GLU A 33 22.34 -27.37 18.27
C GLU A 33 23.62 -27.82 17.56
N GLU A 34 23.77 -27.48 16.27
CA GLU A 34 24.99 -27.76 15.51
C GLU A 34 26.20 -27.02 16.08
N GLU A 35 26.07 -25.73 16.41
CA GLU A 35 27.15 -24.94 17.02
C GLU A 35 27.53 -25.48 18.41
N LEU A 36 26.54 -25.88 19.22
CA LEU A 36 26.81 -26.49 20.53
C LEU A 36 27.62 -27.78 20.43
N LEU A 37 27.27 -28.64 19.48
CA LEU A 37 28.01 -29.87 19.23
C LEU A 37 29.41 -29.60 18.68
N THR A 38 29.56 -28.57 17.85
CA THR A 38 30.84 -28.12 17.29
C THR A 38 31.78 -27.66 18.41
N ARG A 39 31.33 -26.73 19.26
CA ARG A 39 32.12 -26.21 20.39
C ARG A 39 32.47 -27.28 21.42
N ARG A 40 31.53 -28.18 21.75
CA ARG A 40 31.83 -29.34 22.62
C ARG A 40 32.86 -30.29 22.02
N ALA A 41 32.83 -30.50 20.70
CA ALA A 41 33.84 -31.31 20.02
C ALA A 41 35.24 -30.65 20.05
N GLN A 42 35.30 -29.32 20.19
CA GLN A 42 36.53 -28.55 20.37
C GLN A 42 36.98 -28.44 21.84
N GLY A 43 36.22 -29.00 22.79
CA GLY A 43 36.54 -29.00 24.22
C GLY A 43 36.02 -27.80 25.01
N GLU A 44 35.11 -27.00 24.43
CA GLU A 44 34.47 -25.88 25.10
C GLU A 44 33.22 -26.30 25.90
N ASP A 45 32.84 -25.50 26.91
CA ASP A 45 31.59 -25.63 27.69
C ASP A 45 30.65 -24.44 27.40
N PRO A 46 29.98 -24.39 26.22
CA PRO A 46 29.15 -23.25 25.85
C PRO A 46 27.89 -23.16 26.72
N ARG A 47 27.58 -21.95 27.21
CA ARG A 47 26.42 -21.68 28.09
C ARG A 47 25.50 -20.61 27.54
N TYR A 48 24.19 -20.86 27.66
CA TYR A 48 23.13 -19.95 27.25
C TYR A 48 21.80 -20.40 27.89
N TYR A 49 20.78 -19.53 27.85
CA TYR A 49 19.41 -19.87 28.22
C TYR A 49 18.50 -19.85 26.99
N THR A 50 17.68 -20.88 26.81
CA THR A 50 16.56 -20.82 25.85
C THR A 50 15.38 -20.18 26.55
N LEU A 51 15.02 -18.97 26.15
CA LEU A 51 13.91 -18.25 26.76
C LEU A 51 12.56 -18.71 26.23
N ARG A 52 12.45 -18.88 24.91
CA ARG A 52 11.19 -19.23 24.28
C ARG A 52 11.39 -19.84 22.90
N ARG A 53 10.63 -20.88 22.60
CA ARG A 53 10.44 -21.37 21.23
C ARG A 53 9.36 -20.53 20.54
N LEU A 54 9.64 -20.06 19.33
CA LEU A 54 8.75 -19.16 18.57
C LEU A 54 7.79 -19.96 17.68
N ASP A 55 6.74 -19.33 17.16
CA ASP A 55 5.67 -19.96 16.39
C ASP A 55 5.99 -20.12 14.89
N PHE A 56 7.14 -19.63 14.41
CA PHE A 56 7.55 -19.64 13.00
C PHE A 56 8.90 -20.33 12.75
N GLY A 57 9.30 -20.45 11.48
CA GLY A 57 10.60 -21.01 11.08
C GLY A 57 10.71 -22.53 11.28
N GLY A 58 9.60 -23.26 11.15
CA GLY A 58 9.59 -24.71 11.29
C GLY A 58 10.21 -25.42 10.08
N CYS A 59 11.15 -26.33 10.33
CA CYS A 59 11.76 -27.20 9.33
C CYS A 59 12.19 -28.53 9.95
N ARG A 60 12.60 -29.48 9.11
CA ARG A 60 13.14 -30.77 9.53
C ARG A 60 14.48 -31.02 8.83
N LEU A 61 15.48 -31.47 9.57
CA LEU A 61 16.74 -31.94 9.01
C LEU A 61 16.57 -33.42 8.69
N SER A 62 16.74 -33.80 7.43
CA SER A 62 16.38 -35.12 6.96
C SER A 62 17.45 -35.73 6.07
N LEU A 63 17.60 -37.04 6.19
CA LEU A 63 18.35 -37.88 5.26
C LEU A 63 17.55 -38.03 3.97
N ALA A 64 18.26 -37.92 2.84
CA ALA A 64 17.69 -38.15 1.52
C ALA A 64 18.66 -38.94 0.63
N THR A 65 18.12 -39.87 -0.16
CA THR A 65 18.84 -40.74 -1.10
C THR A 65 18.22 -40.62 -2.50
N ALA A 66 18.89 -41.16 -3.52
CA ALA A 66 18.30 -41.24 -4.85
C ALA A 66 16.97 -42.01 -4.83
N VAL A 67 16.01 -41.59 -5.66
CA VAL A 67 14.66 -42.18 -5.72
C VAL A 67 14.71 -43.69 -5.99
N ASP A 68 15.64 -44.12 -6.84
CA ASP A 68 15.79 -45.52 -7.26
C ASP A 68 16.68 -46.36 -6.32
N GLU A 69 17.28 -45.77 -5.29
CA GLU A 69 18.14 -46.50 -4.36
C GLU A 69 17.28 -47.18 -3.26
N PRO A 70 17.42 -48.50 -3.05
CA PRO A 70 16.67 -49.21 -2.01
C PRO A 70 17.07 -48.70 -0.62
N TRP A 71 16.07 -48.52 0.25
CA TRP A 71 16.23 -48.03 1.61
C TRP A 71 15.66 -49.03 2.60
N ASP A 72 16.53 -49.63 3.43
CA ASP A 72 16.18 -50.55 4.52
C ASP A 72 16.59 -49.96 5.88
N GLY A 73 16.43 -48.64 6.03
CA GLY A 73 16.80 -47.87 7.22
C GLY A 73 18.28 -47.42 7.24
N PRO A 74 18.73 -46.79 8.35
CA PRO A 74 20.05 -46.18 8.47
C PRO A 74 21.25 -47.07 8.10
N ALA A 75 21.12 -48.40 8.27
CA ALA A 75 22.16 -49.36 7.91
C ALA A 75 22.53 -49.31 6.42
N SER A 76 21.62 -48.86 5.56
CA SER A 76 21.84 -48.64 4.11
C SER A 76 22.93 -47.59 3.83
N LEU A 77 23.24 -46.74 4.81
CA LEU A 77 24.24 -45.68 4.70
C LEU A 77 25.64 -46.12 5.17
N ASN A 78 25.84 -47.39 5.54
CA ASN A 78 27.12 -47.84 6.06
C ASN A 78 28.25 -47.71 5.02
N ASN A 79 29.33 -47.05 5.42
CA ASN A 79 30.49 -46.66 4.59
C ASN A 79 30.18 -45.71 3.42
N LYS A 80 29.00 -45.10 3.37
CA LYS A 80 28.63 -44.11 2.34
C LYS A 80 29.19 -42.72 2.68
N ARG A 81 29.34 -41.89 1.66
CA ARG A 81 29.62 -40.45 1.78
C ARG A 81 28.30 -39.69 1.89
N ILE A 82 28.14 -38.86 2.91
CA ILE A 82 26.91 -38.09 3.12
C ILE A 82 27.26 -36.60 3.12
N ALA A 83 26.66 -35.85 2.19
CA ALA A 83 26.80 -34.40 2.16
C ALA A 83 25.84 -33.73 3.14
N THR A 84 26.33 -32.76 3.93
CA THR A 84 25.50 -32.02 4.89
C THR A 84 26.15 -30.69 5.26
N SER A 85 25.34 -29.69 5.59
CA SER A 85 25.79 -28.48 6.30
C SER A 85 25.79 -28.66 7.83
N TYR A 86 25.28 -29.80 8.33
CA TYR A 86 25.09 -30.12 9.75
C TYR A 86 25.82 -31.42 10.13
N PRO A 87 27.16 -31.47 10.00
CA PRO A 87 27.94 -32.69 10.19
C PRO A 87 27.85 -33.28 11.61
N HIS A 88 27.73 -32.46 12.65
CA HIS A 88 27.71 -32.92 14.04
C HIS A 88 26.35 -33.48 14.44
N LEU A 89 25.25 -32.85 14.02
CA LEU A 89 23.89 -33.39 14.17
C LEU A 89 23.75 -34.73 13.44
N LEU A 90 24.22 -34.81 12.20
CA LEU A 90 24.25 -36.05 11.43
C LEU A 90 25.08 -37.12 12.13
N LYS A 91 26.30 -36.77 12.57
CA LYS A 91 27.19 -37.70 13.28
C LYS A 91 26.55 -38.24 14.55
N ARG A 92 25.96 -37.37 15.38
CA ARG A 92 25.28 -37.78 16.61
C ARG A 92 24.17 -38.78 16.33
N TYR A 93 23.37 -38.55 15.29
CA TYR A 93 22.29 -39.44 14.90
C TYR A 93 22.83 -40.81 14.43
N LEU A 94 23.81 -40.83 13.52
CA LEU A 94 24.36 -42.07 12.97
C LEU A 94 25.19 -42.87 13.99
N ASP A 95 25.90 -42.21 14.91
CA ASP A 95 26.60 -42.86 16.02
C ASP A 95 25.61 -43.61 16.93
N GLN A 96 24.44 -43.01 17.23
CA GLN A 96 23.37 -43.67 18.01
C GLN A 96 22.78 -44.89 17.28
N LYS A 97 22.87 -44.92 15.95
CA LYS A 97 22.41 -46.02 15.10
C LYS A 97 23.52 -47.02 14.75
N GLY A 98 24.75 -46.79 15.20
CA GLY A 98 25.91 -47.65 14.93
C GLY A 98 26.37 -47.68 13.47
N VAL A 99 26.09 -46.63 12.69
CA VAL A 99 26.38 -46.56 11.25
C VAL A 99 27.69 -45.81 11.01
N GLN A 100 28.64 -46.45 10.31
CA GLN A 100 29.89 -45.79 9.89
C GLN A 100 29.64 -45.01 8.60
N PHE A 101 30.09 -43.76 8.50
CA PHE A 101 29.91 -42.93 7.30
C PHE A 101 31.09 -41.95 7.12
N LYS A 102 31.20 -41.38 5.93
CA LYS A 102 32.11 -40.26 5.64
C LYS A 102 31.30 -38.98 5.44
N SER A 103 31.49 -37.98 6.30
CA SER A 103 30.84 -36.69 6.14
C SER A 103 31.51 -35.86 5.03
N CYS A 104 30.71 -35.22 4.19
CA CYS A 104 31.14 -34.21 3.23
C CYS A 104 30.47 -32.88 3.61
N LEU A 105 31.23 -31.99 4.25
CA LEU A 105 30.71 -30.68 4.61
C LEU A 105 30.50 -29.83 3.35
N LEU A 106 29.29 -29.32 3.15
CA LEU A 106 28.96 -28.38 2.09
C LEU A 106 28.21 -27.18 2.65
N ASN A 107 28.63 -25.99 2.25
CA ASN A 107 28.00 -24.73 2.63
C ASN A 107 27.09 -24.28 1.47
N GLY A 108 25.86 -24.80 1.44
CA GLY A 108 24.85 -24.52 0.43
C GLY A 108 24.76 -25.57 -0.71
N SER A 109 23.57 -25.67 -1.32
CA SER A 109 23.24 -26.59 -2.43
C SER A 109 23.64 -28.06 -2.16
N VAL A 110 23.36 -28.56 -0.95
CA VAL A 110 23.72 -29.93 -0.53
C VAL A 110 23.07 -30.97 -1.45
N GLU A 111 21.86 -30.69 -1.93
CA GLU A 111 21.07 -31.52 -2.83
C GLU A 111 21.74 -31.84 -4.18
N VAL A 112 22.73 -31.04 -4.59
CA VAL A 112 23.48 -31.25 -5.84
C VAL A 112 24.60 -32.27 -5.66
N ALA A 113 25.03 -32.54 -4.42
CA ALA A 113 26.22 -33.35 -4.12
C ALA A 113 26.17 -34.78 -4.68
N PRO A 114 25.04 -35.51 -4.63
CA PRO A 114 24.98 -36.86 -5.22
C PRO A 114 25.17 -36.84 -6.74
N ARG A 115 24.53 -35.89 -7.42
CA ARG A 115 24.64 -35.74 -8.88
C ARG A 115 26.02 -35.28 -9.32
N ALA A 116 26.70 -34.49 -8.49
CA ALA A 116 28.08 -34.08 -8.72
C ALA A 116 29.12 -35.18 -8.37
N GLY A 117 28.69 -36.34 -7.86
CA GLY A 117 29.57 -37.43 -7.44
C GLY A 117 30.35 -37.17 -6.15
N LEU A 118 29.98 -36.10 -5.42
CA LEU A 118 30.65 -35.66 -4.19
C LEU A 118 30.21 -36.49 -2.98
N ALA A 119 28.96 -36.95 -2.96
CA ALA A 119 28.39 -37.79 -1.92
C ALA A 119 27.49 -38.89 -2.51
N ASP A 120 27.13 -39.88 -1.72
CA ASP A 120 26.21 -40.96 -2.10
C ASP A 120 24.79 -40.69 -1.56
N ALA A 121 24.68 -39.93 -0.47
CA ALA A 121 23.42 -39.44 0.10
C ALA A 121 23.58 -38.02 0.64
N ILE A 122 22.49 -37.38 1.05
CA ILE A 122 22.55 -36.08 1.70
C ILE A 122 21.82 -36.10 3.05
N CYS A 123 22.15 -35.14 3.89
CA CYS A 123 21.36 -34.75 5.04
C CYS A 123 21.17 -33.23 5.00
N ASP A 124 19.95 -32.74 4.78
CA ASP A 124 19.69 -31.32 4.62
C ASP A 124 18.31 -30.90 5.16
N LEU A 125 18.10 -29.60 5.30
CA LEU A 125 16.85 -29.02 5.77
C LEU A 125 15.75 -29.15 4.71
N VAL A 126 14.65 -29.77 5.12
CA VAL A 126 13.44 -29.97 4.33
C VAL A 126 12.29 -29.18 4.95
N SER A 127 11.61 -28.39 4.12
CA SER A 127 10.33 -27.76 4.48
C SER A 127 9.20 -28.41 3.67
N THR A 128 9.22 -28.23 2.34
CA THR A 128 8.22 -28.79 1.42
C THR A 128 8.67 -30.06 0.70
N GLY A 129 9.98 -30.32 0.59
CA GLY A 129 10.53 -31.47 -0.15
C GLY A 129 10.86 -31.20 -1.63
N ALA A 130 10.35 -30.10 -2.20
CA ALA A 130 10.46 -29.81 -3.65
C ALA A 130 11.91 -29.76 -4.18
N THR A 131 12.85 -29.24 -3.38
CA THR A 131 14.27 -29.14 -3.76
C THR A 131 14.95 -30.51 -3.87
N LEU A 132 14.53 -31.48 -3.04
CA LEU A 132 15.01 -32.86 -3.12
C LEU A 132 14.50 -33.53 -4.39
N GLU A 133 13.19 -33.41 -4.65
CA GLU A 133 12.56 -33.98 -5.84
C GLU A 133 13.15 -33.42 -7.14
N ALA A 134 13.41 -32.12 -7.19
CA ALA A 134 14.05 -31.46 -8.34
C ALA A 134 15.44 -32.04 -8.68
N ASN A 135 16.11 -32.63 -7.69
CA ASN A 135 17.44 -33.24 -7.84
C ASN A 135 17.39 -34.78 -7.87
N GLY A 136 16.21 -35.39 -8.00
CA GLY A 136 16.05 -36.85 -8.06
C GLY A 136 16.33 -37.55 -6.73
N LEU A 137 16.13 -36.85 -5.62
CA LEU A 137 16.28 -37.37 -4.26
C LEU A 137 14.91 -37.51 -3.60
N ARG A 138 14.76 -38.51 -2.73
CA ARG A 138 13.61 -38.67 -1.85
C ARG A 138 14.03 -38.57 -0.40
N GLU A 139 13.19 -37.91 0.40
CA GLU A 139 13.34 -37.89 1.85
C GLU A 139 13.09 -39.30 2.40
N VAL A 140 14.05 -39.84 3.15
CA VAL A 140 13.97 -41.22 3.70
C VAL A 140 13.83 -41.26 5.20
N GLU A 141 14.39 -40.29 5.93
CA GLU A 141 14.28 -40.25 7.39
C GLU A 141 14.53 -38.85 7.97
N VAL A 142 13.71 -38.44 8.93
CA VAL A 142 13.87 -37.17 9.66
C VAL A 142 14.75 -37.39 10.88
N ILE A 143 15.89 -36.71 10.96
CA ILE A 143 16.85 -36.88 12.06
C ILE A 143 16.78 -35.78 13.12
N TYR A 144 16.24 -34.61 12.76
CA TYR A 144 16.04 -33.51 13.71
C TYR A 144 14.88 -32.61 13.26
N ARG A 145 14.09 -32.07 14.20
CA ARG A 145 13.04 -31.09 13.92
C ARG A 145 13.40 -29.77 14.56
N SER A 146 13.36 -28.70 13.78
CA SER A 146 13.78 -27.37 14.22
C SER A 146 12.66 -26.35 14.06
N LYS A 147 12.68 -25.36 14.95
CA LYS A 147 11.88 -24.15 14.92
C LYS A 147 12.74 -22.96 15.33
N ALA A 148 12.31 -21.74 15.03
CA ALA A 148 12.97 -20.56 15.57
C ALA A 148 12.82 -20.50 17.10
N CYS A 149 13.86 -20.04 17.80
CA CYS A 149 13.90 -19.87 19.23
C CYS A 149 14.59 -18.54 19.60
N LEU A 150 14.24 -18.02 20.78
CA LEU A 150 14.88 -16.88 21.41
C LEU A 150 15.81 -17.40 22.51
N ILE A 151 17.10 -17.09 22.36
CA ILE A 151 18.15 -17.44 23.32
C ILE A 151 18.71 -16.20 24.00
N GLN A 152 19.25 -16.38 25.20
CA GLN A 152 19.88 -15.36 26.03
C GLN A 152 21.28 -15.83 26.47
N ARG A 153 22.21 -14.89 26.58
CA ARG A 153 23.56 -15.16 27.10
C ARG A 153 23.52 -15.66 28.56
N ASP A 154 24.52 -16.45 28.96
CA ASP A 154 24.71 -16.80 30.37
C ASP A 154 25.33 -15.65 31.18
N GLY A 155 25.21 -15.70 32.51
CA GLY A 155 25.79 -14.76 33.46
C GLY A 155 24.90 -13.57 33.87
N GLU A 156 25.35 -12.83 34.90
CA GLU A 156 24.58 -11.72 35.46
C GLU A 156 24.34 -10.58 34.46
N MET A 157 23.13 -10.00 34.53
CA MET A 157 22.70 -8.86 33.72
C MET A 157 22.31 -7.69 34.62
N PRO A 158 22.61 -6.44 34.21
CA PRO A 158 22.10 -5.26 34.90
C PRO A 158 20.58 -5.32 35.02
N ALA A 159 20.02 -4.98 36.19
CA ALA A 159 18.59 -5.07 36.46
C ALA A 159 17.72 -4.35 35.41
N ALA A 160 18.20 -3.23 34.88
CA ALA A 160 17.52 -2.48 33.82
C ALA A 160 17.44 -3.26 32.49
N LYS A 161 18.44 -4.10 32.16
CA LYS A 161 18.41 -4.94 30.96
C LYS A 161 17.49 -6.14 31.17
N GLN A 162 17.54 -6.76 32.36
CA GLN A 162 16.64 -7.87 32.68
C GLN A 162 15.17 -7.44 32.61
N GLN A 163 14.81 -6.28 33.17
CA GLN A 163 13.46 -5.71 33.04
C GLN A 163 13.03 -5.47 31.59
N LEU A 164 13.97 -5.12 30.71
CA LEU A 164 13.70 -4.93 29.29
C LEU A 164 13.44 -6.28 28.58
N ILE A 165 14.23 -7.30 28.91
CA ILE A 165 14.02 -8.67 28.43
C ILE A 165 12.66 -9.19 28.89
N ASP A 166 12.31 -9.03 30.18
CA ASP A 166 11.02 -9.47 30.72
C ASP A 166 9.84 -8.78 30.01
N LYS A 167 9.99 -7.49 29.71
CA LYS A 167 9.01 -6.71 28.94
C LYS A 167 8.89 -7.20 27.49
N LEU A 168 9.99 -7.56 26.84
CA LEU A 168 10.00 -8.14 25.50
C LEU A 168 9.33 -9.52 25.49
N LEU A 169 9.69 -10.39 26.43
CA LEU A 169 9.07 -11.71 26.58
C LEU A 169 7.57 -11.61 26.81
N THR A 170 7.12 -10.67 27.66
CA THR A 170 5.70 -10.42 27.90
C THR A 170 4.97 -10.01 26.62
N ARG A 171 5.58 -9.15 25.78
CA ARG A 171 5.00 -8.73 24.50
C ARG A 171 4.95 -9.85 23.48
N ILE A 172 6.04 -10.61 23.35
CA ILE A 172 6.12 -11.78 22.47
C ILE A 172 5.04 -12.79 22.87
N GLN A 173 4.90 -13.05 24.17
CA GLN A 173 3.86 -13.92 24.70
C GLN A 173 2.46 -13.41 24.35
N GLY A 174 2.19 -12.11 24.52
CA GLY A 174 0.90 -11.51 24.20
C GLY A 174 0.55 -11.63 22.71
N VAL A 175 1.53 -11.48 21.81
CA VAL A 175 1.32 -11.63 20.36
C VAL A 175 1.07 -13.09 19.98
N ILE A 176 1.84 -14.04 20.52
CA ILE A 176 1.64 -15.47 20.27
C ILE A 176 0.26 -15.91 20.78
N GLN A 177 -0.09 -15.52 22.01
CA GLN A 177 -1.43 -15.80 22.57
C GLN A 177 -2.54 -15.16 21.74
N ALA A 178 -2.39 -13.92 21.28
CA ALA A 178 -3.40 -13.26 20.45
C ALA A 178 -3.57 -13.93 19.07
N ARG A 179 -2.50 -14.52 18.51
CA ARG A 179 -2.57 -15.28 17.25
C ARG A 179 -3.26 -16.63 17.40
N GLU A 180 -3.03 -17.31 18.52
CA GLU A 180 -3.57 -18.64 18.79
C GLU A 180 -4.95 -18.62 19.46
N SER A 181 -5.44 -17.43 19.86
CA SER A 181 -6.73 -17.27 20.55
C SER A 181 -7.82 -16.71 19.65
N LYS A 182 -9.04 -17.21 19.83
CA LYS A 182 -10.27 -16.68 19.23
C LYS A 182 -11.09 -15.96 20.29
N TYR A 183 -11.68 -14.83 19.89
CA TYR A 183 -12.78 -14.24 20.64
C TYR A 183 -14.06 -15.02 20.31
N ILE A 184 -14.70 -15.56 21.34
CA ILE A 184 -15.89 -16.39 21.25
C ILE A 184 -17.03 -15.64 21.94
N MET A 185 -18.13 -15.46 21.22
CA MET A 185 -19.40 -15.04 21.81
C MET A 185 -20.37 -16.20 21.74
N MET A 186 -21.08 -16.49 22.83
CA MET A 186 -22.13 -17.51 22.84
C MET A 186 -23.24 -17.16 23.82
N HIS A 187 -24.41 -17.76 23.67
CA HIS A 187 -25.43 -17.78 24.71
C HIS A 187 -25.28 -19.07 25.52
N ALA A 188 -25.06 -18.95 26.83
CA ALA A 188 -24.95 -20.08 27.75
C ALA A 188 -26.17 -20.13 28.68
N PRO A 189 -26.71 -21.32 29.02
CA PRO A 189 -27.76 -21.43 30.02
C PRO A 189 -27.26 -21.00 31.40
N THR A 190 -28.03 -20.16 32.07
CA THR A 190 -27.65 -19.58 33.38
C THR A 190 -27.40 -20.67 34.43
N GLU A 191 -28.16 -21.77 34.38
CA GLU A 191 -28.06 -22.92 35.30
C GLU A 191 -26.86 -23.85 35.05
N ARG A 192 -26.24 -23.79 33.86
CA ARG A 192 -25.10 -24.63 33.47
C ARG A 192 -23.83 -23.82 33.20
N LEU A 193 -23.83 -22.56 33.62
CA LEU A 193 -22.80 -21.60 33.25
C LEU A 193 -21.40 -22.02 33.72
N ASP A 194 -21.27 -22.52 34.95
CA ASP A 194 -19.97 -22.97 35.48
C ASP A 194 -19.41 -24.18 34.71
N GLU A 195 -20.27 -25.08 34.24
CA GLU A 195 -19.88 -26.23 33.41
C GLU A 195 -19.42 -25.77 32.01
N VAL A 196 -20.10 -24.77 31.44
CA VAL A 196 -19.72 -24.15 30.16
C VAL A 196 -18.37 -23.41 30.27
N ILE A 197 -18.13 -22.71 31.39
CA ILE A 197 -16.86 -22.02 31.66
C ILE A 197 -15.72 -23.03 31.83
N ALA A 198 -15.98 -24.17 32.49
CA ALA A 198 -14.98 -25.20 32.72
C ALA A 198 -14.50 -25.90 31.43
N LEU A 199 -15.35 -25.97 30.40
CA LEU A 199 -14.98 -26.53 29.10
C LEU A 199 -14.06 -25.63 28.29
N LEU A 200 -14.10 -24.32 28.51
CA LEU A 200 -13.29 -23.34 27.80
C LEU A 200 -12.47 -22.51 28.79
N PRO A 201 -11.41 -23.09 29.41
CA PRO A 201 -10.46 -22.33 30.21
C PRO A 201 -9.78 -21.28 29.33
N GLY A 202 -10.31 -20.07 29.36
CA GLY A 202 -9.76 -18.91 28.64
C GLY A 202 -8.58 -18.29 29.39
N ALA A 203 -7.94 -17.31 28.76
CA ALA A 203 -6.88 -16.52 29.40
C ALA A 203 -7.39 -15.72 30.62
N GLU A 204 -8.69 -15.40 30.64
CA GLU A 204 -9.40 -14.68 31.70
C GLU A 204 -10.78 -15.29 31.95
N ARG A 205 -11.44 -14.89 33.06
CA ARG A 205 -12.84 -15.27 33.29
C ARG A 205 -13.76 -14.65 32.22
N PRO A 206 -14.74 -15.39 31.70
CA PRO A 206 -15.67 -14.88 30.70
C PRO A 206 -16.45 -13.66 31.20
N THR A 207 -16.69 -12.70 30.30
CA THR A 207 -17.67 -11.64 30.53
C THR A 207 -19.07 -12.21 30.31
N ILE A 208 -19.96 -12.01 31.29
CA ILE A 208 -21.32 -12.53 31.28
C ILE A 208 -22.30 -11.36 31.26
N LEU A 209 -23.18 -11.33 30.27
CA LEU A 209 -24.16 -10.29 30.02
C LEU A 209 -25.58 -10.89 30.06
N PRO A 210 -26.51 -10.34 30.86
CA PRO A 210 -27.89 -10.79 30.86
C PRO A 210 -28.58 -10.46 29.52
N LEU A 211 -29.39 -11.38 29.00
CA LEU A 211 -30.16 -11.17 27.77
C LEU A 211 -31.49 -10.47 28.06
N ALA A 212 -31.83 -9.44 27.28
CA ALA A 212 -33.10 -8.74 27.42
C ALA A 212 -34.26 -9.65 26.98
N GLY A 213 -35.13 -10.02 27.94
CA GLY A 213 -36.31 -10.86 27.68
C GLY A 213 -36.08 -12.37 27.81
N ASP A 214 -34.87 -12.82 28.16
CA ASP A 214 -34.57 -14.24 28.43
C ASP A 214 -33.76 -14.35 29.74
N GLN A 215 -34.42 -14.83 30.80
CA GLN A 215 -33.78 -15.02 32.11
C GLN A 215 -33.08 -16.37 32.27
N GLN A 216 -33.26 -17.29 31.32
CA GLN A 216 -32.68 -18.63 31.39
C GLN A 216 -31.32 -18.72 30.70
N ARG A 217 -30.92 -17.69 29.95
CA ARG A 217 -29.65 -17.63 29.22
C ARG A 217 -28.93 -16.30 29.41
N VAL A 218 -27.61 -16.35 29.32
CA VAL A 218 -26.71 -15.20 29.35
C VAL A 218 -25.84 -15.18 28.11
N ALA A 219 -25.52 -14.00 27.59
CA ALA A 219 -24.47 -13.84 26.60
C ALA A 219 -23.10 -13.91 27.30
N MET A 220 -22.27 -14.85 26.87
CA MET A 220 -20.94 -15.11 27.40
C MET A 220 -19.91 -14.76 26.33
N HIS A 221 -18.95 -13.90 26.69
CA HIS A 221 -17.86 -13.46 25.84
C HIS A 221 -16.55 -13.91 26.47
N MET A 222 -15.70 -14.59 25.70
CA MET A 222 -14.41 -15.07 26.19
C MET A 222 -13.36 -15.18 25.10
N VAL A 223 -12.12 -15.38 25.52
CA VAL A 223 -10.97 -15.66 24.65
C VAL A 223 -10.48 -17.07 24.97
N SER A 224 -10.51 -17.97 24.00
CA SER A 224 -10.00 -19.35 24.13
C SER A 224 -9.12 -19.71 22.93
N SER A 225 -8.25 -20.71 23.06
CA SER A 225 -7.42 -21.15 21.95
C SER A 225 -8.24 -21.81 20.84
N GLU A 226 -7.81 -21.66 19.58
CA GLU A 226 -8.53 -22.18 18.42
C GLU A 226 -8.75 -23.70 18.50
N THR A 227 -7.72 -24.47 18.85
CA THR A 227 -7.80 -25.93 18.98
C THR A 227 -8.80 -26.35 20.05
N LEU A 228 -8.71 -25.74 21.24
CA LEU A 228 -9.58 -26.09 22.37
C LEU A 228 -11.04 -25.73 22.11
N PHE A 229 -11.29 -24.60 21.43
CA PHE A 229 -12.64 -24.20 21.02
C PHE A 229 -13.31 -25.24 20.11
N TRP A 230 -12.57 -25.75 19.12
CA TRP A 230 -13.10 -26.76 18.21
C TRP A 230 -13.32 -28.12 18.89
N GLU A 231 -12.37 -28.56 19.74
CA GLU A 231 -12.47 -29.83 20.48
C GLU A 231 -13.63 -29.86 21.50
N THR A 232 -14.05 -28.70 22.00
CA THR A 232 -15.10 -28.60 23.03
C THR A 232 -16.45 -28.15 22.49
N MET A 233 -16.54 -27.81 21.20
CA MET A 233 -17.76 -27.35 20.52
C MET A 233 -18.96 -28.27 20.72
N GLU A 234 -18.76 -29.58 20.55
CA GLU A 234 -19.84 -30.58 20.69
C GLU A 234 -20.34 -30.65 22.14
N LYS A 235 -19.43 -30.57 23.11
CA LYS A 235 -19.76 -30.57 24.54
C LYS A 235 -20.48 -29.29 24.96
N LEU A 236 -20.07 -28.14 24.42
CA LEU A 236 -20.73 -26.85 24.65
C LEU A 236 -22.18 -26.87 24.15
N LYS A 237 -22.42 -27.41 22.95
CA LYS A 237 -23.78 -27.60 22.42
C LYS A 237 -24.59 -28.58 23.27
N ALA A 238 -23.99 -29.67 23.73
CA ALA A 238 -24.65 -30.64 24.61
C ALA A 238 -25.07 -30.03 25.96
N LEU A 239 -24.31 -29.05 26.47
CA LEU A 239 -24.67 -28.26 27.66
C LEU A 239 -25.68 -27.14 27.39
N GLY A 240 -26.21 -27.03 26.17
CA GLY A 240 -27.22 -26.03 25.80
C GLY A 240 -26.67 -24.67 25.37
N ALA A 241 -25.35 -24.54 25.14
CA ALA A 241 -24.79 -23.33 24.56
C ALA A 241 -25.25 -23.16 23.11
N SER A 242 -25.61 -21.93 22.73
CA SER A 242 -26.19 -21.59 21.43
C SER A 242 -25.63 -20.25 20.92
N SER A 243 -25.88 -19.90 19.66
CA SER A 243 -25.37 -18.64 19.05
C SER A 243 -23.84 -18.45 19.18
N ILE A 244 -23.08 -19.55 19.10
CA ILE A 244 -21.62 -19.54 19.21
C ILE A 244 -21.01 -18.91 17.95
N LEU A 245 -20.39 -17.74 18.09
CA LEU A 245 -19.78 -16.95 17.02
C LEU A 245 -18.26 -16.83 17.22
N GLY A 246 -17.49 -17.34 16.26
CA GLY A 246 -16.10 -16.95 16.00
C GLY A 246 -16.05 -15.96 14.82
N ALA A 247 -15.07 -15.05 14.78
CA ALA A 247 -15.03 -13.93 13.83
C ALA A 247 -15.32 -14.33 12.36
N ARG A 248 -16.47 -13.88 11.84
CA ARG A 248 -17.06 -14.20 10.51
C ARG A 248 -16.19 -13.84 9.30
N ARG A 249 -15.21 -12.95 9.47
CA ARG A 249 -14.39 -12.37 8.39
C ARG A 249 -13.36 -13.34 7.80
N ALA A 250 -13.02 -14.43 8.50
CA ALA A 250 -12.00 -15.38 8.05
C ALA A 250 -12.50 -16.43 7.05
N LEU A 251 -13.80 -16.75 7.04
CA LEU A 251 -14.37 -17.81 6.18
C LEU A 251 -14.42 -17.44 4.69
N LEU A 252 -14.43 -16.14 4.37
CA LEU A 252 -14.44 -15.61 3.00
C LEU A 252 -13.06 -15.10 2.56
N MET A 253 -12.01 -15.32 3.37
CA MET A 253 -10.64 -14.99 2.95
C MET A 253 -10.14 -16.07 2.01
N ARG A 254 -9.55 -15.64 0.91
CA ARG A 254 -8.87 -16.52 -0.04
C ARG A 254 -7.52 -16.96 0.53
N PRO A 255 -7.02 -18.16 0.19
CA PRO A 255 -5.66 -18.55 0.49
C PRO A 255 -4.70 -17.49 -0.05
N ALA A 256 -3.95 -16.82 0.83
CA ALA A 256 -3.07 -15.74 0.41
C ALA A 256 -1.92 -16.31 -0.42
N ILE A 257 -1.95 -16.12 -1.74
CA ILE A 257 -0.75 -16.28 -2.56
C ILE A 257 0.10 -15.04 -2.37
N SER A 258 0.92 -15.04 -1.32
CA SER A 258 2.10 -14.18 -1.33
C SER A 258 3.07 -14.80 -2.33
N ALA A 259 3.27 -14.13 -3.48
CA ALA A 259 4.44 -14.40 -4.30
C ALA A 259 5.66 -14.25 -3.39
N SER A 260 6.40 -15.34 -3.16
CA SER A 260 7.59 -15.28 -2.32
C SER A 260 8.58 -14.31 -2.95
N ASP A 261 9.34 -13.59 -2.13
CA ASP A 261 10.41 -12.69 -2.62
C ASP A 261 11.38 -13.41 -3.58
N SER A 262 11.49 -14.73 -3.47
CA SER A 262 12.24 -15.59 -4.39
C SER A 262 11.65 -15.65 -5.81
N ILE A 263 10.33 -15.77 -5.97
CA ILE A 263 9.67 -15.80 -7.30
C ILE A 263 9.84 -14.45 -7.98
N THR A 264 9.60 -13.35 -7.26
CA THR A 264 9.74 -11.99 -7.78
C THR A 264 11.14 -11.73 -8.33
N ARG A 265 12.19 -12.09 -7.59
CA ARG A 265 13.59 -11.94 -8.03
C ARG A 265 13.90 -12.83 -9.23
N THR A 266 13.52 -14.11 -9.17
CA THR A 266 13.75 -15.07 -10.26
C THR A 266 13.13 -14.58 -11.57
N VAL A 267 11.89 -14.08 -11.52
CA VAL A 267 11.19 -13.53 -12.68
C VAL A 267 11.89 -12.27 -13.19
N ALA A 268 12.30 -11.36 -12.30
CA ALA A 268 13.03 -10.16 -12.70
C ALA A 268 14.34 -10.48 -13.44
N ASP A 269 15.08 -11.48 -12.97
CA ASP A 269 16.31 -11.95 -13.61
C ASP A 269 16.04 -12.55 -15.00
N ILE A 270 14.98 -13.36 -15.13
CA ILE A 270 14.54 -13.91 -16.44
C ILE A 270 14.19 -12.78 -17.41
N LEU A 271 13.40 -11.79 -16.98
CA LEU A 271 13.00 -10.65 -17.81
C LEU A 271 14.22 -9.87 -18.31
N ASN A 272 15.18 -9.59 -17.42
CA ASN A 272 16.40 -8.86 -17.77
C ASN A 272 17.33 -9.68 -18.68
N SER A 273 17.42 -11.00 -18.47
CA SER A 273 18.20 -11.91 -19.31
C SER A 273 17.62 -11.97 -20.73
N VAL A 274 16.30 -12.18 -20.88
CA VAL A 274 15.64 -12.19 -22.20
C VAL A 274 15.81 -10.86 -22.92
N LYS A 275 15.70 -9.73 -22.20
CA LYS A 275 15.94 -8.40 -22.78
C LYS A 275 17.36 -8.24 -23.34
N SER A 276 18.35 -8.79 -22.65
CA SER A 276 19.78 -8.56 -22.96
C SER A 276 20.32 -9.56 -23.98
N ASN A 277 19.82 -10.80 -23.94
CA ASN A 277 20.38 -11.93 -24.67
C ASN A 277 19.42 -12.55 -25.69
N GLY A 278 18.20 -12.02 -25.83
CA GLY A 278 17.25 -12.41 -26.87
C GLY A 278 16.96 -13.93 -26.91
N ASP A 279 16.94 -14.48 -28.12
CA ASP A 279 16.70 -15.90 -28.39
C ASP A 279 17.69 -16.84 -27.66
N ALA A 280 18.90 -16.38 -27.35
CA ALA A 280 19.90 -17.21 -26.65
C ALA A 280 19.43 -17.54 -25.22
N ALA A 281 18.90 -16.56 -24.50
CA ALA A 281 18.31 -16.78 -23.18
C ALA A 281 17.08 -17.70 -23.25
N LEU A 282 16.26 -17.60 -24.29
CA LEU A 282 15.09 -18.47 -24.47
C LEU A 282 15.50 -19.94 -24.61
N ARG A 283 16.54 -20.22 -25.42
CA ARG A 283 17.07 -21.59 -25.58
C ARG A 283 17.67 -22.12 -24.28
N GLU A 284 18.40 -21.29 -23.54
CA GLU A 284 18.97 -21.66 -22.25
C GLU A 284 17.86 -22.02 -21.24
N TYR A 285 16.85 -21.18 -21.09
CA TYR A 285 15.76 -21.42 -20.17
C TYR A 285 14.89 -22.61 -20.58
N SER A 286 14.69 -22.85 -21.87
CA SER A 286 13.95 -24.04 -22.32
C SER A 286 14.72 -25.34 -22.03
N ALA A 287 16.03 -25.37 -22.27
CA ALA A 287 16.86 -26.51 -21.89
C ALA A 287 16.86 -26.76 -20.37
N LYS A 288 16.84 -25.69 -19.57
CA LYS A 288 16.85 -25.75 -18.11
C LYS A 288 15.52 -26.20 -17.50
N PHE A 289 14.40 -25.63 -17.95
CA PHE A 289 13.09 -25.81 -17.31
C PHE A 289 12.20 -26.81 -18.05
N ASP A 290 12.14 -26.74 -19.38
CA ASP A 290 11.33 -27.64 -20.20
C ASP A 290 12.06 -28.96 -20.51
N LYS A 291 13.33 -29.08 -20.09
CA LYS A 291 14.25 -30.20 -20.36
C LYS A 291 14.34 -30.56 -21.86
N THR A 292 14.02 -29.60 -22.72
CA THR A 292 13.90 -29.78 -24.17
C THR A 292 14.77 -28.74 -24.86
N GLU A 293 15.71 -29.18 -25.70
CA GLU A 293 16.55 -28.27 -26.47
C GLU A 293 15.80 -27.80 -27.72
N VAL A 294 15.30 -26.56 -27.68
CA VAL A 294 14.56 -25.97 -28.80
C VAL A 294 15.53 -25.39 -29.82
N LYS A 295 15.74 -26.10 -30.93
CA LYS A 295 16.56 -25.61 -32.06
C LYS A 295 15.86 -24.45 -32.79
N GLN A 296 14.59 -24.64 -33.13
CA GLN A 296 13.77 -23.66 -33.82
C GLN A 296 12.63 -23.20 -32.92
N LEU A 297 12.64 -21.91 -32.56
CA LEU A 297 11.65 -21.32 -31.67
C LEU A 297 10.27 -21.25 -32.34
N GLN A 298 10.21 -20.85 -33.61
CA GLN A 298 8.96 -20.76 -34.36
C GLN A 298 8.54 -22.13 -34.92
N VAL A 299 7.29 -22.52 -34.70
CA VAL A 299 6.69 -23.70 -35.33
C VAL A 299 6.41 -23.40 -36.80
N THR A 300 6.82 -24.31 -37.68
CA THR A 300 6.60 -24.18 -39.13
C THR A 300 5.17 -24.58 -39.52
N GLN A 301 4.69 -24.05 -40.65
CA GLN A 301 3.37 -24.42 -41.19
C GLN A 301 3.26 -25.94 -41.43
N GLN A 302 4.33 -26.58 -41.89
CA GLN A 302 4.36 -28.03 -42.08
C GLN A 302 4.09 -28.80 -40.77
N GLN A 303 4.70 -28.38 -39.65
CA GLN A 303 4.47 -29.01 -38.35
C GLN A 303 3.02 -28.82 -37.87
N ILE A 304 2.41 -27.66 -38.14
CA ILE A 304 1.01 -27.39 -37.83
C ILE A 304 0.09 -28.30 -38.67
N ASP A 305 0.34 -28.43 -39.97
CA ASP A 305 -0.47 -29.27 -40.86
C ASP A 305 -0.36 -30.75 -40.49
N GLU A 306 0.84 -31.22 -40.12
CA GLU A 306 1.08 -32.57 -39.63
C GLU A 306 0.38 -32.85 -38.30
N ALA A 307 0.41 -31.89 -37.36
CA ALA A 307 -0.36 -31.97 -36.12
C ALA A 307 -1.87 -32.05 -36.39
N GLY A 308 -2.37 -31.20 -37.28
CA GLY A 308 -3.74 -31.26 -37.76
C GLY A 308 -4.09 -32.63 -38.35
N ALA A 309 -3.20 -33.26 -39.12
CA ALA A 309 -3.44 -34.58 -39.70
C ALA A 309 -3.53 -35.72 -38.66
N ARG A 310 -2.82 -35.60 -37.53
CA ARG A 310 -2.85 -36.59 -36.43
C ARG A 310 -4.14 -36.53 -35.59
N LEU A 311 -4.83 -35.39 -35.57
CA LEU A 311 -6.07 -35.24 -34.82
C LEU A 311 -7.26 -35.93 -35.50
N GLY A 312 -8.03 -36.67 -34.70
CA GLY A 312 -9.26 -37.34 -35.11
C GLY A 312 -10.34 -36.35 -35.59
N ARG A 313 -11.31 -36.85 -36.35
CA ARG A 313 -12.40 -36.02 -36.87
C ARG A 313 -13.30 -35.45 -35.76
N GLU A 314 -13.58 -36.24 -34.74
CA GLU A 314 -14.48 -35.89 -33.63
C GLU A 314 -14.00 -34.66 -32.85
N ILE A 315 -12.71 -34.62 -32.47
CA ILE A 315 -12.14 -33.47 -31.74
C ILE A 315 -12.13 -32.19 -32.60
N LYS A 316 -11.91 -32.32 -33.92
CA LYS A 316 -11.97 -31.18 -34.85
C LYS A 316 -13.38 -30.62 -34.97
N GLU A 317 -14.37 -31.51 -35.08
CA GLU A 317 -15.79 -31.11 -35.12
C GLU A 317 -16.21 -30.45 -33.80
N ALA A 318 -15.79 -30.98 -32.65
CA ALA A 318 -16.03 -30.37 -31.34
C ALA A 318 -15.40 -28.97 -31.21
N MET A 319 -14.14 -28.80 -31.61
CA MET A 319 -13.48 -27.50 -31.65
C MET A 319 -14.17 -26.52 -32.59
N ALA A 320 -14.64 -26.98 -33.77
CA ALA A 320 -15.38 -26.13 -34.70
C ALA A 320 -16.71 -25.64 -34.13
N VAL A 321 -17.45 -26.50 -33.41
CA VAL A 321 -18.67 -26.11 -32.70
C VAL A 321 -18.36 -25.08 -31.61
N ALA A 322 -17.31 -25.31 -30.81
CA ALA A 322 -16.87 -24.38 -29.79
C ALA A 322 -16.54 -23.00 -30.39
N VAL A 323 -15.70 -22.95 -31.44
CA VAL A 323 -15.34 -21.71 -32.14
C VAL A 323 -16.57 -20.99 -32.67
N ALA A 324 -17.52 -21.72 -33.27
CA ALA A 324 -18.74 -21.11 -33.82
C ALA A 324 -19.59 -20.44 -32.72
N ASN A 325 -19.73 -21.07 -31.55
CA ASN A 325 -20.48 -20.51 -30.43
C ASN A 325 -19.74 -19.32 -29.79
N ILE A 326 -18.43 -19.43 -29.58
CA ILE A 326 -17.56 -18.37 -29.06
C ILE A 326 -17.61 -17.16 -29.98
N GLU A 327 -17.47 -17.37 -31.29
CA GLU A 327 -17.52 -16.30 -32.30
C GLU A 327 -18.89 -15.61 -32.29
N LYS A 328 -19.99 -16.38 -32.24
CA LYS A 328 -21.35 -15.83 -32.18
C LYS A 328 -21.54 -14.92 -30.96
N PHE A 329 -21.08 -15.34 -29.78
CA PHE A 329 -21.23 -14.54 -28.57
C PHE A 329 -20.34 -13.29 -28.58
N HIS A 330 -19.08 -13.40 -29.01
CA HIS A 330 -18.16 -12.26 -29.03
C HIS A 330 -18.49 -11.25 -30.14
N LEU A 331 -19.03 -11.68 -31.28
CA LEU A 331 -19.56 -10.78 -32.30
C LEU A 331 -20.73 -9.94 -31.78
N ALA A 332 -21.60 -10.53 -30.94
CA ALA A 332 -22.72 -9.82 -30.34
C ALA A 332 -22.28 -8.70 -29.35
N GLN A 333 -21.02 -8.71 -28.91
CA GLN A 333 -20.44 -7.69 -28.03
C GLN A 333 -19.91 -6.46 -28.80
N GLN A 334 -19.98 -6.45 -30.14
CA GLN A 334 -19.59 -5.28 -30.92
C GLN A 334 -20.41 -4.05 -30.49
N LEU A 335 -19.70 -3.02 -30.02
CA LEU A 335 -20.35 -1.79 -29.60
C LEU A 335 -21.03 -1.12 -30.79
N ALA A 336 -22.30 -0.80 -30.62
CA ALA A 336 -23.00 0.05 -31.58
C ALA A 336 -22.25 1.38 -31.73
N PRO A 337 -22.21 1.96 -32.95
CA PRO A 337 -21.63 3.29 -33.14
C PRO A 337 -22.26 4.28 -32.17
N VAL A 338 -21.44 4.89 -31.31
CA VAL A 338 -21.88 6.07 -30.57
C VAL A 338 -21.63 7.23 -31.49
N ASP A 339 -22.71 7.86 -31.92
CA ASP A 339 -22.70 9.01 -32.81
C ASP A 339 -23.82 9.94 -32.39
N VAL A 340 -23.45 10.98 -31.67
CA VAL A 340 -24.39 11.88 -31.02
C VAL A 340 -24.06 13.31 -31.38
N GLU A 341 -25.09 14.03 -31.80
CA GLU A 341 -25.04 15.47 -31.89
C GLU A 341 -25.43 16.04 -30.52
N THR A 342 -24.41 16.36 -29.71
CA THR A 342 -24.61 16.86 -28.34
C THR A 342 -25.33 18.21 -28.31
N MET A 343 -25.16 19.00 -29.37
CA MET A 343 -25.95 20.17 -29.72
C MET A 343 -25.88 20.37 -31.24
N PRO A 344 -26.84 21.07 -31.88
CA PRO A 344 -26.85 21.25 -33.33
C PRO A 344 -25.51 21.77 -33.87
N GLY A 345 -24.90 20.98 -34.74
CA GLY A 345 -23.60 21.09 -35.37
C GLY A 345 -22.39 20.64 -34.53
N VAL A 346 -22.56 19.97 -33.38
CA VAL A 346 -21.46 19.38 -32.59
C VAL A 346 -21.65 17.88 -32.48
N ARG A 347 -21.12 17.17 -33.47
CA ARG A 347 -21.17 15.72 -33.58
C ARG A 347 -19.99 15.11 -32.84
N CYS A 348 -20.29 14.26 -31.86
CA CYS A 348 -19.32 13.51 -31.08
C CYS A 348 -19.54 12.03 -31.33
N GLN A 349 -18.46 11.30 -31.61
CA GLN A 349 -18.48 9.88 -31.86
C GLN A 349 -17.55 9.15 -30.90
N GLN A 350 -17.89 7.91 -30.56
CA GLN A 350 -16.95 6.94 -30.01
C GLN A 350 -16.77 5.84 -31.06
N VAL A 351 -15.56 5.70 -31.56
CA VAL A 351 -15.17 4.63 -32.49
C VAL A 351 -14.22 3.67 -31.79
N THR A 352 -14.22 2.42 -32.23
CA THR A 352 -13.30 1.40 -31.70
C THR A 352 -12.15 1.15 -32.67
N ARG A 353 -10.97 0.82 -32.13
CA ARG A 353 -9.79 0.41 -32.90
C ARG A 353 -9.15 -0.82 -32.25
N PRO A 354 -8.71 -1.82 -33.02
CA PRO A 354 -8.02 -2.96 -32.44
C PRO A 354 -6.72 -2.56 -31.74
N VAL A 355 -6.34 -3.33 -30.72
CA VAL A 355 -4.94 -3.41 -30.29
C VAL A 355 -4.14 -4.00 -31.46
N ALA A 356 -3.01 -3.39 -31.82
CA ALA A 356 -2.36 -3.69 -33.09
C ALA A 356 -1.69 -5.08 -33.05
N SER A 357 -0.97 -5.38 -31.97
CA SER A 357 -0.30 -6.67 -31.76
C SER A 357 -0.66 -7.27 -30.39
N VAL A 358 -1.05 -8.54 -30.38
CA VAL A 358 -1.39 -9.27 -29.16
C VAL A 358 -0.64 -10.59 -29.07
N GLY A 359 -0.19 -10.92 -27.86
CA GLY A 359 0.51 -12.16 -27.53
C GLY A 359 -0.37 -13.04 -26.65
N LEU A 360 -0.49 -14.31 -27.01
CA LEU A 360 -1.30 -15.30 -26.31
C LEU A 360 -0.37 -16.30 -25.64
N TYR A 361 -0.48 -16.46 -24.33
CA TYR A 361 0.25 -17.47 -23.58
C TYR A 361 -0.68 -18.65 -23.26
N ILE A 362 -0.24 -19.86 -23.60
CA ILE A 362 -0.98 -21.09 -23.34
C ILE A 362 -0.12 -22.01 -22.46
N PRO A 363 -0.58 -22.39 -21.26
CA PRO A 363 0.13 -23.37 -20.45
C PRO A 363 0.27 -24.71 -21.16
N GLY A 364 1.43 -25.34 -21.02
CA GLY A 364 1.64 -26.75 -21.37
C GLY A 364 1.27 -27.69 -20.20
N GLY A 365 1.74 -28.93 -20.26
CA GLY A 365 1.57 -29.92 -19.19
C GLY A 365 1.01 -31.25 -19.69
N THR A 366 0.56 -32.11 -18.76
CA THR A 366 0.03 -33.44 -19.07
C THR A 366 -1.37 -33.44 -19.70
N ALA A 367 -2.09 -32.31 -19.64
CA ALA A 367 -3.34 -32.09 -20.38
C ALA A 367 -3.25 -30.76 -21.15
N PRO A 368 -3.43 -30.77 -22.48
CA PRO A 368 -3.33 -29.57 -23.30
C PRO A 368 -4.59 -28.69 -23.15
N LEU A 369 -4.42 -27.46 -22.66
CA LEU A 369 -5.50 -26.47 -22.51
C LEU A 369 -5.77 -25.74 -23.84
N PHE A 370 -6.10 -26.50 -24.89
CA PHE A 370 -6.36 -25.95 -26.23
C PHE A 370 -7.61 -25.06 -26.28
N SER A 371 -8.57 -25.23 -25.38
CA SER A 371 -9.79 -24.40 -25.29
C SER A 371 -9.44 -22.93 -25.05
N THR A 372 -8.40 -22.64 -24.25
CA THR A 372 -7.91 -21.27 -24.03
C THR A 372 -7.44 -20.60 -25.32
N VAL A 373 -6.91 -21.37 -26.29
CA VAL A 373 -6.58 -20.82 -27.62
C VAL A 373 -7.83 -20.28 -28.29
N LEU A 374 -8.93 -21.03 -28.25
CA LEU A 374 -10.20 -20.65 -28.85
C LEU A 374 -10.76 -19.38 -28.18
N MET A 375 -10.67 -19.31 -26.85
CA MET A 375 -11.15 -18.18 -26.04
C MET A 375 -10.35 -16.89 -26.25
N LEU A 376 -9.07 -16.99 -26.61
CA LEU A 376 -8.20 -15.82 -26.81
C LEU A 376 -8.11 -15.39 -28.28
N ALA A 377 -7.85 -16.33 -29.19
CA ALA A 377 -7.59 -16.02 -30.59
C ALA A 377 -8.85 -15.61 -31.35
N THR A 378 -10.02 -16.18 -30.99
CA THR A 378 -11.31 -15.84 -31.64
C THR A 378 -11.68 -14.36 -31.45
N PRO A 379 -11.73 -13.79 -30.22
CA PRO A 379 -12.00 -12.35 -30.06
C PRO A 379 -10.88 -11.46 -30.63
N ALA A 380 -9.61 -11.89 -30.61
CA ALA A 380 -8.52 -11.16 -31.28
C ALA A 380 -8.76 -11.03 -32.80
N ARG A 381 -9.18 -12.13 -33.45
CA ARG A 381 -9.55 -12.15 -34.87
C ARG A 381 -10.76 -11.25 -35.14
N ILE A 382 -11.81 -11.33 -34.31
CA ILE A 382 -13.03 -10.51 -34.47
C ILE A 382 -12.70 -9.01 -34.32
N ALA A 383 -11.84 -8.64 -33.36
CA ALA A 383 -11.41 -7.25 -33.18
C ALA A 383 -10.61 -6.73 -34.38
N GLY A 384 -9.99 -7.61 -35.16
CA GLY A 384 -9.14 -7.25 -36.29
C GLY A 384 -7.72 -6.87 -35.86
N CYS A 385 -7.22 -7.47 -34.77
CA CYS A 385 -5.81 -7.36 -34.36
C CYS A 385 -4.89 -7.73 -35.54
N LYS A 386 -3.90 -6.89 -35.82
CA LYS A 386 -3.06 -7.04 -37.01
C LYS A 386 -2.02 -8.13 -36.84
N LYS A 387 -1.51 -8.29 -35.62
CA LYS A 387 -0.56 -9.34 -35.26
C LYS A 387 -1.07 -10.17 -34.09
N VAL A 388 -1.20 -11.48 -34.27
CA VAL A 388 -1.61 -12.43 -33.22
C VAL A 388 -0.57 -13.53 -33.15
N VAL A 389 0.14 -13.58 -32.02
CA VAL A 389 1.24 -14.52 -31.75
C VAL A 389 0.91 -15.37 -30.54
N LEU A 390 1.31 -16.64 -30.57
CA LEU A 390 1.06 -17.58 -29.49
C LEU A 390 2.38 -18.20 -28.98
N CYS A 391 2.58 -18.21 -27.68
CA CYS A 391 3.67 -18.92 -27.02
C CYS A 391 3.12 -20.06 -26.15
N SER A 392 3.71 -21.24 -26.28
CA SER A 392 3.42 -22.40 -25.44
C SER A 392 4.71 -23.21 -25.18
N PRO A 393 4.89 -23.82 -24.00
CA PRO A 393 6.06 -24.65 -23.71
C PRO A 393 6.21 -25.82 -24.72
N PRO A 394 7.45 -26.17 -25.12
CA PRO A 394 7.73 -27.33 -25.96
C PRO A 394 7.61 -28.67 -25.20
N PRO A 395 7.31 -29.78 -25.92
CA PRO A 395 6.70 -29.81 -27.23
C PRO A 395 5.24 -29.32 -27.17
N ILE A 396 4.82 -28.52 -28.14
CA ILE A 396 3.43 -28.04 -28.19
C ILE A 396 2.52 -29.18 -28.66
N ALA A 397 1.43 -29.42 -27.92
CA ALA A 397 0.44 -30.44 -28.24
C ALA A 397 -0.27 -30.17 -29.58
N ASP A 398 -0.66 -31.24 -30.27
CA ASP A 398 -1.30 -31.17 -31.59
C ASP A 398 -2.61 -30.37 -31.55
N GLU A 399 -3.38 -30.51 -30.46
CA GLU A 399 -4.63 -29.79 -30.22
C GLU A 399 -4.42 -28.28 -30.14
N ILE A 400 -3.32 -27.82 -29.53
CA ILE A 400 -3.00 -26.39 -29.43
C ILE A 400 -2.62 -25.84 -30.79
N LEU A 401 -1.82 -26.57 -31.58
CA LEU A 401 -1.41 -26.16 -32.93
C LEU A 401 -2.61 -26.08 -33.88
N TYR A 402 -3.48 -27.09 -33.86
CA TYR A 402 -4.68 -27.08 -34.68
C TYR A 402 -5.67 -25.98 -34.24
N ALA A 403 -5.86 -25.76 -32.93
CA ALA A 403 -6.69 -24.67 -32.43
C ALA A 403 -6.15 -23.29 -32.86
N ALA A 404 -4.82 -23.11 -32.83
CA ALA A 404 -4.17 -21.89 -33.29
C ALA A 404 -4.41 -21.64 -34.79
N GLN A 405 -4.28 -22.69 -35.62
CA GLN A 405 -4.58 -22.63 -37.05
C GLN A 405 -6.06 -22.31 -37.30
N LEU A 406 -6.98 -22.99 -36.60
CA LEU A 406 -8.42 -22.83 -36.74
C LEU A 406 -8.87 -21.40 -36.43
N CYS A 407 -8.27 -20.75 -35.43
CA CYS A 407 -8.60 -19.38 -35.04
C CYS A 407 -7.80 -18.30 -35.79
N GLY A 408 -6.87 -18.67 -36.67
CA GLY A 408 -6.09 -17.73 -37.48
C GLY A 408 -4.92 -17.05 -36.75
N VAL A 409 -4.31 -17.73 -35.77
CA VAL A 409 -3.03 -17.29 -35.18
C VAL A 409 -1.94 -17.35 -36.25
N GLN A 410 -1.13 -16.30 -36.36
CA GLN A 410 -0.20 -16.13 -37.48
C GLN A 410 1.14 -16.83 -37.24
N GLU A 411 1.65 -16.76 -36.01
CA GLU A 411 2.97 -17.26 -35.64
C GLU A 411 2.87 -17.93 -34.27
N VAL A 412 3.37 -19.16 -34.16
CA VAL A 412 3.39 -19.96 -32.93
C VAL A 412 4.83 -20.23 -32.52
N PHE A 413 5.14 -20.01 -31.25
CA PHE A 413 6.48 -20.16 -30.68
C PHE A 413 6.52 -21.15 -29.52
N GLN A 414 7.54 -22.00 -29.53
CA GLN A 414 7.79 -23.06 -28.55
C GLN A 414 8.57 -22.52 -27.35
N VAL A 415 7.93 -21.65 -26.57
CA VAL A 415 8.51 -21.02 -25.38
C VAL A 415 7.46 -20.97 -24.27
N GLY A 416 7.83 -21.44 -23.07
CA GLY A 416 6.98 -21.47 -21.89
C GLY A 416 7.34 -20.43 -20.82
N GLY A 417 6.56 -20.37 -19.74
CA GLY A 417 6.93 -19.71 -18.48
C GLY A 417 7.13 -18.19 -18.55
N ALA A 418 7.88 -17.66 -17.57
CA ALA A 418 8.17 -16.23 -17.47
C ALA A 418 8.98 -15.70 -18.67
N GLN A 419 9.82 -16.54 -19.27
CA GLN A 419 10.62 -16.21 -20.44
C GLN A 419 9.76 -15.98 -21.70
N ALA A 420 8.65 -16.71 -21.86
CA ALA A 420 7.69 -16.46 -22.93
C ALA A 420 7.02 -15.09 -22.79
N ILE A 421 6.61 -14.73 -21.57
CA ILE A 421 6.01 -13.43 -21.27
C ILE A 421 7.03 -12.30 -21.51
N ALA A 422 8.28 -12.48 -21.11
CA ALA A 422 9.36 -11.53 -21.39
C ALA A 422 9.58 -11.34 -22.90
N ALA A 423 9.62 -12.43 -23.67
CA ALA A 423 9.81 -12.37 -25.12
C ALA A 423 8.65 -11.65 -25.84
N LEU A 424 7.41 -11.93 -25.45
CA LEU A 424 6.24 -11.22 -25.97
C LEU A 424 6.28 -9.73 -25.59
N ALA A 425 6.65 -9.40 -24.34
CA ALA A 425 6.64 -8.03 -23.85
C ALA A 425 7.77 -7.16 -24.41
N LEU A 426 8.96 -7.74 -24.61
CA LEU A 426 10.19 -7.00 -24.92
C LEU A 426 10.66 -7.20 -26.37
N GLY A 427 10.22 -8.28 -27.02
CA GLY A 427 10.72 -8.71 -28.32
C GLY A 427 12.07 -9.42 -28.23
N THR A 428 12.34 -10.26 -29.22
CA THR A 428 13.62 -10.95 -29.46
C THR A 428 13.87 -10.99 -30.98
N GLU A 429 14.94 -11.64 -31.41
CA GLU A 429 15.23 -11.83 -32.84
C GLU A 429 14.13 -12.63 -33.54
N SER A 430 13.58 -13.65 -32.88
CA SER A 430 12.50 -14.49 -33.44
C SER A 430 11.10 -14.04 -33.04
N ILE A 431 10.90 -13.61 -31.78
CA ILE A 431 9.56 -13.32 -31.23
C ILE A 431 9.29 -11.82 -31.28
N PRO A 432 8.24 -11.36 -31.97
CA PRO A 432 7.90 -9.94 -32.06
C PRO A 432 7.39 -9.39 -30.73
N LYS A 433 7.75 -8.14 -30.42
CA LYS A 433 7.12 -7.39 -29.32
C LYS A 433 5.63 -7.17 -29.60
N VAL A 434 4.78 -7.40 -28.58
CA VAL A 434 3.34 -7.15 -28.64
C VAL A 434 2.91 -6.00 -27.73
N ASP A 435 1.77 -5.38 -28.04
CA ASP A 435 1.21 -4.29 -27.24
C ASP A 435 0.52 -4.81 -25.97
N LYS A 436 -0.14 -5.98 -26.04
CA LYS A 436 -0.88 -6.58 -24.93
C LYS A 436 -0.75 -8.11 -24.89
N ILE A 437 -0.57 -8.67 -23.70
CA ILE A 437 -0.40 -10.11 -23.47
C ILE A 437 -1.61 -10.70 -22.75
N PHE A 438 -2.07 -11.86 -23.23
CA PHE A 438 -3.27 -12.54 -22.76
C PHE A 438 -2.96 -13.98 -22.36
N GLY A 439 -3.78 -14.52 -21.46
CA GLY A 439 -3.77 -15.93 -21.09
C GLY A 439 -3.28 -16.17 -19.66
N PRO A 440 -3.88 -17.13 -18.95
CA PRO A 440 -3.52 -17.48 -17.59
C PRO A 440 -2.22 -18.29 -17.55
N GLY A 441 -1.64 -18.44 -16.35
CA GLY A 441 -0.51 -19.33 -16.13
C GLY A 441 -0.20 -19.52 -14.66
N ASN A 442 0.84 -20.29 -14.39
CA ASN A 442 1.31 -20.53 -13.02
C ASN A 442 1.86 -19.24 -12.36
N ALA A 443 2.27 -19.34 -11.10
CA ALA A 443 2.79 -18.21 -10.33
C ALA A 443 3.91 -17.42 -11.03
N PHE A 444 4.80 -18.07 -11.79
CA PHE A 444 5.88 -17.40 -12.52
C PHE A 444 5.37 -16.60 -13.72
N VAL A 445 4.40 -17.15 -14.46
CA VAL A 445 3.76 -16.45 -15.60
C VAL A 445 2.98 -15.25 -15.11
N THR A 446 2.21 -15.42 -14.03
CA THR A 446 1.43 -14.35 -13.40
C THR A 446 2.35 -13.23 -12.89
N GLU A 447 3.42 -13.57 -12.19
CA GLU A 447 4.40 -12.58 -11.72
C GLU A 447 5.12 -11.89 -12.90
N ALA A 448 5.45 -12.62 -13.97
CA ALA A 448 6.04 -12.02 -15.17
C ALA A 448 5.09 -11.01 -15.83
N LYS A 449 3.81 -11.38 -15.99
CA LYS A 449 2.75 -10.49 -16.50
C LYS A 449 2.63 -9.23 -15.64
N ARG A 450 2.64 -9.40 -14.31
CA ARG A 450 2.61 -8.27 -13.35
C ARG A 450 3.82 -7.35 -13.51
N GLN A 451 5.03 -7.89 -13.66
CA GLN A 451 6.23 -7.07 -13.82
C GLN A 451 6.24 -6.34 -15.17
N VAL A 452 5.94 -7.02 -16.28
CA VAL A 452 5.96 -6.36 -17.61
C VAL A 452 4.88 -5.30 -17.75
N SER A 453 3.73 -5.43 -17.08
CA SER A 453 2.67 -4.42 -17.13
C SER A 453 3.02 -3.12 -16.38
N GLN A 454 3.97 -3.19 -15.44
CA GLN A 454 4.45 -2.04 -14.66
C GLN A 454 5.67 -1.36 -15.28
N ARG A 455 6.22 -1.95 -16.35
CA ARG A 455 7.40 -1.45 -17.05
C ARG A 455 6.99 -0.59 -18.24
N LEU A 456 7.62 0.57 -18.38
CA LEU A 456 7.40 1.45 -19.54
C LEU A 456 7.83 0.78 -20.86
N ASP A 457 8.89 -0.02 -20.83
CA ASP A 457 9.39 -0.78 -21.97
C ASP A 457 8.69 -2.15 -22.14
N GLY A 458 7.74 -2.49 -21.26
CA GLY A 458 6.99 -3.74 -21.26
C GLY A 458 5.76 -3.70 -22.17
N ALA A 459 4.71 -4.43 -21.78
CA ALA A 459 3.46 -4.55 -22.51
C ALA A 459 2.28 -4.56 -21.54
N ALA A 460 1.10 -4.15 -21.99
CA ALA A 460 -0.12 -4.30 -21.22
C ALA A 460 -0.46 -5.78 -21.03
N ILE A 461 -1.31 -6.09 -20.06
CA ILE A 461 -1.85 -7.45 -19.85
C ILE A 461 -3.38 -7.39 -19.84
N ASP A 462 -4.02 -8.53 -20.10
CA ASP A 462 -5.47 -8.73 -19.93
C ASP A 462 -5.95 -8.41 -18.51
N MET A 463 -5.57 -9.22 -17.53
CA MET A 463 -5.97 -9.10 -16.14
C MET A 463 -5.00 -9.84 -15.20
N PRO A 464 -4.96 -9.47 -13.91
CA PRO A 464 -4.26 -10.26 -12.91
C PRO A 464 -4.93 -11.63 -12.75
N ALA A 465 -4.11 -12.67 -12.53
CA ALA A 465 -4.59 -14.02 -12.27
C ALA A 465 -4.25 -14.47 -10.84
N GLY A 466 -5.06 -15.38 -10.31
CA GLY A 466 -4.90 -16.10 -9.05
C GLY A 466 -5.44 -17.53 -9.22
N PRO A 467 -5.63 -18.29 -8.13
CA PRO A 467 -6.23 -19.62 -8.22
C PRO A 467 -7.64 -19.55 -8.80
N SER A 468 -8.03 -20.60 -9.50
CA SER A 468 -9.38 -20.73 -10.05
C SER A 468 -10.40 -20.99 -8.92
N GLU A 469 -11.60 -20.42 -9.05
CA GLU A 469 -12.62 -20.42 -8.02
C GLU A 469 -14.01 -20.79 -8.58
N VAL A 470 -14.81 -21.54 -7.83
CA VAL A 470 -16.24 -21.73 -8.12
C VAL A 470 -17.06 -21.60 -6.86
N LEU A 471 -18.20 -20.91 -6.96
CA LEU A 471 -19.19 -20.83 -5.90
C LEU A 471 -20.54 -21.31 -6.44
N VAL A 472 -21.12 -22.30 -5.78
CA VAL A 472 -22.45 -22.84 -6.09
C VAL A 472 -23.47 -22.37 -5.06
N ILE A 473 -24.57 -21.77 -5.51
CA ILE A 473 -25.76 -21.52 -4.70
C ILE A 473 -26.78 -22.61 -5.03
N ALA A 474 -27.12 -23.45 -4.04
CA ALA A 474 -28.05 -24.56 -4.20
C ALA A 474 -29.23 -24.45 -3.23
N ASP A 475 -30.47 -24.56 -3.72
CA ASP A 475 -31.65 -24.70 -2.87
C ASP A 475 -32.02 -26.18 -2.65
N SER A 476 -33.08 -26.44 -1.88
CA SER A 476 -33.58 -27.81 -1.62
C SER A 476 -33.98 -28.60 -2.87
N GLY A 477 -34.15 -27.92 -4.02
CA GLY A 477 -34.48 -28.53 -5.30
C GLY A 477 -33.26 -28.91 -6.16
N ALA A 478 -32.06 -28.48 -5.80
CA ALA A 478 -30.84 -28.84 -6.52
C ALA A 478 -30.60 -30.37 -6.49
N THR A 479 -29.87 -30.88 -7.48
CA THR A 479 -29.45 -32.28 -7.50
C THR A 479 -28.06 -32.40 -6.87
N PRO A 480 -27.88 -33.11 -5.73
CA PRO A 480 -26.60 -33.14 -5.03
C PRO A 480 -25.43 -33.63 -5.88
N ASP A 481 -25.67 -34.59 -6.79
CA ASP A 481 -24.66 -35.10 -7.71
C ASP A 481 -24.18 -34.05 -8.72
N PHE A 482 -25.06 -33.14 -9.17
CA PHE A 482 -24.70 -32.08 -10.11
C PHE A 482 -23.90 -30.98 -9.42
N VAL A 483 -24.33 -30.57 -8.21
CA VAL A 483 -23.55 -29.65 -7.37
C VAL A 483 -22.16 -30.23 -7.10
N ALA A 484 -22.07 -31.50 -6.71
CA ALA A 484 -20.80 -32.17 -6.43
C ALA A 484 -19.90 -32.23 -7.68
N SER A 485 -20.46 -32.49 -8.86
CA SER A 485 -19.67 -32.54 -10.09
C SER A 485 -19.10 -31.18 -10.48
N ASP A 486 -19.85 -30.09 -10.30
CA ASP A 486 -19.35 -28.73 -10.56
C ASP A 486 -18.28 -28.31 -9.54
N LEU A 487 -18.46 -28.65 -8.26
CA LEU A 487 -17.41 -28.42 -7.25
C LEU A 487 -16.13 -29.20 -7.59
N LEU A 488 -16.26 -30.43 -8.07
CA LEU A 488 -15.11 -31.26 -8.42
C LEU A 488 -14.44 -30.85 -9.73
N SER A 489 -15.18 -30.36 -10.73
CA SER A 489 -14.61 -29.87 -11.99
C SER A 489 -13.64 -28.73 -11.78
N GLN A 490 -13.92 -27.84 -10.81
CA GLN A 490 -12.99 -26.77 -10.45
C GLN A 490 -11.87 -27.25 -9.53
N ALA A 491 -12.15 -28.19 -8.62
CA ALA A 491 -11.14 -28.72 -7.69
C ALA A 491 -10.02 -29.48 -8.43
N GLU A 492 -10.32 -30.15 -9.55
CA GLU A 492 -9.31 -30.87 -10.34
C GLU A 492 -8.37 -29.97 -11.16
N HIS A 493 -8.68 -28.68 -11.25
CA HIS A 493 -7.91 -27.71 -12.04
C HIS A 493 -6.52 -27.44 -11.43
N GLY A 494 -6.41 -27.47 -10.09
CA GLY A 494 -5.15 -27.29 -9.39
C GLY A 494 -5.29 -27.40 -7.87
N PRO A 495 -4.19 -27.69 -7.14
CA PRO A 495 -4.23 -27.89 -5.69
C PRO A 495 -4.57 -26.62 -4.90
N ASP A 496 -4.45 -25.45 -5.52
CA ASP A 496 -4.74 -24.14 -4.92
C ASP A 496 -6.16 -23.64 -5.27
N SER A 497 -6.93 -24.38 -6.08
CA SER A 497 -8.32 -24.04 -6.44
C SER A 497 -9.19 -23.94 -5.19
N GLN A 498 -10.18 -23.04 -5.23
CA GLN A 498 -11.12 -22.85 -4.11
C GLN A 498 -12.56 -23.09 -4.55
N VAL A 499 -13.25 -24.02 -3.89
CA VAL A 499 -14.65 -24.33 -4.19
C VAL A 499 -15.56 -24.07 -2.98
N ILE A 500 -16.71 -23.44 -3.22
CA ILE A 500 -17.64 -23.02 -2.17
C ILE A 500 -19.06 -23.45 -2.51
N LEU A 501 -19.76 -24.07 -1.56
CA LEU A 501 -21.21 -24.25 -1.61
C LEU A 501 -21.90 -23.30 -0.64
N LEU A 502 -22.93 -22.60 -1.10
CA LEU A 502 -23.88 -21.87 -0.29
C LEU A 502 -25.26 -22.51 -0.42
N THR A 503 -25.88 -22.92 0.69
CA THR A 503 -27.25 -23.46 0.67
C THR A 503 -28.01 -23.07 1.92
N PRO A 504 -29.32 -22.78 1.85
CA PRO A 504 -30.14 -22.60 3.04
C PRO A 504 -30.57 -23.92 3.70
N ASP A 505 -30.30 -25.06 3.05
CA ASP A 505 -30.76 -26.38 3.49
C ASP A 505 -29.60 -27.26 3.97
N SER A 506 -29.61 -27.60 5.27
CA SER A 506 -28.61 -28.49 5.85
C SER A 506 -28.60 -29.90 5.26
N ALA A 507 -29.76 -30.41 4.82
CA ALA A 507 -29.84 -31.73 4.19
C ALA A 507 -29.18 -31.72 2.81
N MET A 508 -29.35 -30.62 2.06
CA MET A 508 -28.64 -30.40 0.79
C MET A 508 -27.12 -30.37 1.00
N ALA A 509 -26.64 -29.61 2.00
CA ALA A 509 -25.20 -29.55 2.29
C ALA A 509 -24.60 -30.94 2.59
N GLN A 510 -25.28 -31.76 3.40
CA GLN A 510 -24.81 -33.11 3.71
C GLN A 510 -24.84 -34.03 2.49
N ALA A 511 -25.92 -34.01 1.71
CA ALA A 511 -26.05 -34.84 0.51
C ALA A 511 -24.97 -34.49 -0.54
N VAL A 512 -24.62 -33.21 -0.67
CA VAL A 512 -23.52 -32.77 -1.54
C VAL A 512 -22.17 -33.25 -1.01
N ALA A 513 -21.90 -33.16 0.29
CA ALA A 513 -20.66 -33.66 0.88
C ALA A 513 -20.46 -35.16 0.59
N ASP A 514 -21.51 -35.96 0.77
CA ASP A 514 -21.48 -37.40 0.50
C ASP A 514 -21.27 -37.70 -1.00
N ALA A 515 -21.89 -36.90 -1.88
CA ALA A 515 -21.71 -37.01 -3.32
C ALA A 515 -20.29 -36.63 -3.77
N VAL A 516 -19.69 -35.58 -3.19
CA VAL A 516 -18.30 -35.18 -3.44
C VAL A 516 -17.34 -36.30 -3.07
N GLU A 517 -17.45 -36.89 -1.88
CA GLU A 517 -16.58 -38.01 -1.46
C GLU A 517 -16.69 -39.22 -2.40
N ARG A 518 -17.92 -39.59 -2.77
CA ARG A 518 -18.17 -40.70 -3.69
C ARG A 518 -17.59 -40.44 -5.09
N GLN A 519 -17.79 -39.25 -5.64
CA GLN A 519 -17.30 -38.90 -6.97
C GLN A 519 -15.78 -38.72 -6.98
N LEU A 520 -15.20 -38.10 -5.94
CA LEU A 520 -13.76 -37.91 -5.77
C LEU A 520 -13.00 -39.25 -5.81
N ALA A 521 -13.57 -40.31 -5.21
CA ALA A 521 -12.97 -41.65 -5.23
C ALA A 521 -12.83 -42.24 -6.65
N ALA A 522 -13.61 -41.77 -7.62
CA ALA A 522 -13.58 -42.23 -9.01
C ALA A 522 -12.70 -41.37 -9.93
N LEU A 523 -12.21 -40.20 -9.46
CA LEU A 523 -11.45 -39.27 -10.30
C LEU A 523 -9.99 -39.70 -10.48
N PRO A 524 -9.45 -39.71 -11.72
CA PRO A 524 -8.03 -39.94 -11.96
C PRO A 524 -7.13 -38.90 -11.29
N ARG A 525 -7.62 -37.67 -11.10
CA ARG A 525 -6.91 -36.54 -10.46
C ARG A 525 -7.34 -36.31 -9.00
N ALA A 526 -7.79 -37.35 -8.32
CA ALA A 526 -8.33 -37.25 -6.96
C ALA A 526 -7.35 -36.63 -5.94
N GLU A 527 -6.03 -36.83 -6.07
CA GLU A 527 -5.06 -36.22 -5.15
C GLU A 527 -5.02 -34.69 -5.25
N THR A 528 -5.04 -34.16 -6.47
CA THR A 528 -5.09 -32.70 -6.72
C THR A 528 -6.40 -32.12 -6.20
N ALA A 529 -7.53 -32.74 -6.55
CA ALA A 529 -8.85 -32.29 -6.11
C ALA A 529 -9.00 -32.37 -4.58
N ARG A 530 -8.49 -33.43 -3.94
CA ARG A 530 -8.50 -33.56 -2.47
C ARG A 530 -7.78 -32.41 -1.79
N LYS A 531 -6.63 -32.00 -2.32
CA LYS A 531 -5.86 -30.87 -1.78
C LYS A 531 -6.61 -29.54 -1.91
N ALA A 532 -7.26 -29.29 -3.04
CA ALA A 532 -8.12 -28.10 -3.21
C ALA A 532 -9.31 -28.12 -2.23
N LEU A 533 -9.90 -29.30 -2.00
CA LEU A 533 -11.02 -29.49 -1.07
C LEU A 533 -10.65 -29.18 0.40
N GLU A 534 -9.38 -29.30 0.82
CA GLU A 534 -8.93 -28.90 2.16
C GLU A 534 -9.16 -27.39 2.45
N SER A 535 -9.14 -26.56 1.40
CA SER A 535 -9.38 -25.12 1.48
C SER A 535 -10.81 -24.70 1.09
N SER A 536 -11.66 -25.68 0.78
CA SER A 536 -13.02 -25.49 0.29
C SER A 536 -14.03 -25.40 1.42
N ARG A 537 -15.23 -24.87 1.15
CA ARG A 537 -16.23 -24.56 2.20
C ARG A 537 -17.64 -24.95 1.76
N LEU A 538 -18.35 -25.71 2.60
CA LEU A 538 -19.81 -25.87 2.50
C LEU A 538 -20.45 -25.01 3.60
N ILE A 539 -21.24 -24.01 3.21
CA ILE A 539 -21.80 -22.99 4.11
C ILE A 539 -23.31 -23.07 4.08
N ILE A 540 -23.90 -23.29 5.26
CA ILE A 540 -25.36 -23.24 5.45
C ILE A 540 -25.74 -21.80 5.80
N ALA A 541 -26.45 -21.14 4.89
CA ALA A 541 -27.01 -19.81 5.08
C ALA A 541 -28.43 -19.88 5.67
N ARG A 542 -29.00 -18.74 6.09
CA ARG A 542 -30.38 -18.68 6.58
C ARG A 542 -31.41 -18.85 5.45
N ASP A 543 -31.13 -18.24 4.30
CA ASP A 543 -32.01 -18.12 3.15
C ASP A 543 -31.19 -17.79 1.89
N LEU A 544 -31.83 -17.78 0.72
CA LEU A 544 -31.18 -17.45 -0.55
C LEU A 544 -30.67 -15.99 -0.60
N ALA A 545 -31.33 -15.07 0.10
CA ALA A 545 -30.89 -13.68 0.17
C ALA A 545 -29.52 -13.56 0.85
N GLN A 546 -29.31 -14.32 1.93
CA GLN A 546 -27.99 -14.41 2.56
C GLN A 546 -26.97 -15.14 1.70
N CYS A 547 -27.36 -16.16 0.92
CA CYS A 547 -26.44 -16.76 -0.07
C CYS A 547 -25.94 -15.71 -1.06
N ILE A 548 -26.83 -14.84 -1.56
CA ILE A 548 -26.48 -13.75 -2.49
C ILE A 548 -25.57 -12.72 -1.81
N GLU A 549 -25.88 -12.31 -0.57
CA GLU A 549 -25.02 -11.40 0.22
C GLU A 549 -23.59 -11.93 0.34
N ILE A 550 -23.45 -13.21 0.70
CA ILE A 550 -22.15 -13.88 0.83
C ILE A 550 -21.44 -13.98 -0.52
N SER A 551 -22.15 -14.38 -1.58
CA SER A 551 -21.60 -14.50 -2.93
C SER A 551 -21.09 -13.16 -3.45
N ASN A 552 -21.88 -12.09 -3.30
CA ASN A 552 -21.49 -10.73 -3.71
C ASN A 552 -20.27 -10.21 -2.93
N GLN A 553 -20.21 -10.51 -1.63
CA GLN A 553 -19.05 -10.15 -0.81
C GLN A 553 -17.79 -10.92 -1.23
N TYR A 554 -17.94 -12.19 -1.60
CA TYR A 554 -16.84 -13.04 -2.04
C TYR A 554 -16.37 -12.67 -3.46
N GLY A 555 -17.29 -12.40 -4.39
CA GLY A 555 -17.03 -12.09 -5.79
C GLY A 555 -16.36 -13.26 -6.52
N PRO A 556 -17.03 -14.41 -6.70
CA PRO A 556 -16.42 -15.61 -7.29
C PRO A 556 -16.09 -15.45 -8.77
N GLU A 557 -15.05 -16.16 -9.25
CA GLU A 557 -14.75 -16.29 -10.68
C GLU A 557 -15.95 -16.90 -11.42
N HIS A 558 -16.37 -18.11 -11.00
CA HIS A 558 -17.57 -18.78 -11.50
C HIS A 558 -18.66 -18.82 -10.43
N LEU A 559 -19.87 -18.38 -10.78
CA LEU A 559 -21.06 -18.46 -9.94
C LEU A 559 -22.10 -19.38 -10.59
N ILE A 560 -22.42 -20.50 -9.93
CA ILE A 560 -23.45 -21.42 -10.40
C ILE A 560 -24.67 -21.30 -9.48
N ILE A 561 -25.84 -21.01 -10.05
CA ILE A 561 -27.08 -20.85 -9.31
C ILE A 561 -28.01 -22.03 -9.67
N GLN A 562 -27.92 -23.10 -8.88
CA GLN A 562 -28.80 -24.27 -8.97
C GLN A 562 -29.99 -24.11 -8.03
N THR A 563 -30.88 -23.17 -8.37
CA THR A 563 -32.12 -22.92 -7.65
C THR A 563 -33.32 -22.94 -8.60
N ARG A 564 -34.53 -23.12 -8.08
CA ARG A 564 -35.75 -23.20 -8.92
C ARG A 564 -36.00 -21.95 -9.75
N ASN A 565 -35.69 -20.78 -9.20
CA ASN A 565 -35.87 -19.48 -9.86
C ASN A 565 -34.53 -18.78 -10.14
N ALA A 566 -33.50 -19.53 -10.53
CA ALA A 566 -32.13 -19.02 -10.69
C ALA A 566 -32.02 -17.71 -11.49
N ARG A 567 -32.82 -17.56 -12.55
CA ARG A 567 -32.81 -16.38 -13.43
C ARG A 567 -33.28 -15.09 -12.74
N GLU A 568 -34.20 -15.19 -11.78
CA GLU A 568 -34.71 -14.02 -11.04
C GLU A 568 -33.64 -13.44 -10.10
N LEU A 569 -32.70 -14.29 -9.65
CA LEU A 569 -31.65 -13.88 -8.70
C LEU A 569 -30.50 -13.11 -9.36
N VAL A 570 -30.42 -13.08 -10.70
CA VAL A 570 -29.30 -12.48 -11.44
C VAL A 570 -29.22 -10.98 -11.22
N ASP A 571 -30.34 -10.28 -11.12
CA ASP A 571 -30.38 -8.83 -10.91
C ASP A 571 -29.81 -8.42 -9.54
N ASP A 572 -29.80 -9.35 -8.56
CA ASP A 572 -29.21 -9.15 -7.25
C ASP A 572 -27.71 -9.53 -7.19
N ILE A 573 -27.17 -10.15 -8.23
CA ILE A 573 -25.73 -10.46 -8.33
C ILE A 573 -24.98 -9.21 -8.78
N THR A 574 -24.10 -8.72 -7.91
CA THR A 574 -23.31 -7.50 -8.13
C THR A 574 -21.85 -7.77 -8.46
N SER A 575 -21.34 -8.97 -8.16
CA SER A 575 -19.96 -9.36 -8.43
C SER A 575 -19.84 -10.87 -8.70
N ALA A 576 -19.52 -11.23 -9.93
CA ALA A 576 -19.13 -12.57 -10.38
C ALA A 576 -18.43 -12.46 -11.76
N GLY A 577 -17.51 -13.36 -12.09
CA GLY A 577 -16.84 -13.38 -13.40
C GLY A 577 -17.77 -13.90 -14.51
N SER A 578 -18.30 -15.10 -14.33
CA SER A 578 -19.31 -15.72 -15.21
C SER A 578 -20.38 -16.43 -14.37
N VAL A 579 -21.63 -16.40 -14.84
CA VAL A 579 -22.79 -16.91 -14.10
C VAL A 579 -23.50 -18.01 -14.89
N PHE A 580 -23.78 -19.12 -14.22
CA PHE A 580 -24.42 -20.32 -14.76
C PHE A 580 -25.76 -20.56 -14.06
N LEU A 581 -26.82 -20.83 -14.83
CA LEU A 581 -28.19 -20.84 -14.30
C LEU A 581 -28.86 -22.20 -14.47
N GLY A 582 -29.29 -22.78 -13.35
CA GLY A 582 -30.04 -24.03 -13.28
C GLY A 582 -29.21 -25.29 -13.54
N ASP A 583 -29.88 -26.43 -13.40
CA ASP A 583 -29.27 -27.77 -13.34
C ASP A 583 -28.51 -28.20 -14.60
N TRP A 584 -28.79 -27.58 -15.75
CA TRP A 584 -28.25 -27.98 -17.07
C TRP A 584 -27.15 -27.04 -17.58
N SER A 585 -26.62 -26.19 -16.71
CA SER A 585 -25.57 -25.23 -17.02
C SER A 585 -24.31 -25.52 -16.21
N PRO A 586 -23.63 -26.67 -16.40
CA PRO A 586 -22.39 -26.95 -15.68
C PRO A 586 -21.28 -25.99 -16.10
N GLU A 587 -20.29 -25.77 -15.23
CA GLU A 587 -19.11 -24.92 -15.51
C GLU A 587 -18.43 -25.34 -16.82
N SER A 588 -18.30 -26.65 -17.02
CA SER A 588 -17.69 -27.23 -18.23
C SER A 588 -18.37 -26.79 -19.53
N ALA A 589 -19.67 -26.49 -19.52
CA ALA A 589 -20.32 -25.96 -20.73
C ALA A 589 -19.73 -24.58 -21.10
N GLY A 590 -19.48 -23.73 -20.11
CA GLY A 590 -18.85 -22.42 -20.29
C GLY A 590 -17.37 -22.50 -20.65
N ASP A 591 -16.65 -23.45 -20.05
CA ASP A 591 -15.22 -23.65 -20.31
C ASP A 591 -14.90 -24.05 -21.74
N TYR A 592 -15.83 -24.73 -22.41
CA TYR A 592 -15.58 -25.32 -23.72
C TYR A 592 -16.42 -24.74 -24.85
N ALA A 593 -17.75 -24.64 -24.72
CA ALA A 593 -18.60 -24.58 -25.92
C ALA A 593 -19.88 -23.73 -25.83
N SER A 594 -20.26 -23.17 -24.69
CA SER A 594 -21.48 -22.33 -24.59
C SER A 594 -21.37 -21.07 -25.45
N GLY A 595 -20.14 -20.53 -25.56
CA GLY A 595 -19.78 -19.30 -26.25
C GLY A 595 -19.27 -18.20 -25.32
N THR A 596 -19.51 -18.28 -24.01
CA THR A 596 -18.89 -17.38 -23.02
C THR A 596 -17.38 -17.58 -22.96
N ASN A 597 -16.66 -16.58 -22.44
CA ASN A 597 -15.21 -16.68 -22.29
C ASN A 597 -14.86 -17.26 -20.91
N HIS A 598 -13.94 -18.23 -20.84
CA HIS A 598 -13.48 -18.80 -19.56
C HIS A 598 -12.27 -18.08 -18.96
N VAL A 599 -11.71 -17.07 -19.66
CA VAL A 599 -10.62 -16.28 -19.09
C VAL A 599 -11.26 -15.19 -18.25
N LEU A 600 -11.32 -15.45 -16.95
CA LEU A 600 -12.09 -14.68 -16.00
C LEU A 600 -11.21 -14.07 -14.89
N PRO A 601 -11.69 -12.97 -14.27
CA PRO A 601 -11.01 -12.41 -13.11
C PRO A 601 -11.24 -13.31 -11.89
N THR A 602 -10.15 -13.63 -11.20
CA THR A 602 -10.11 -14.50 -10.02
C THR A 602 -9.69 -13.70 -8.79
N TYR A 603 -9.53 -14.34 -7.63
CA TYR A 603 -8.85 -13.75 -6.48
C TYR A 603 -9.46 -12.42 -5.96
N GLY A 604 -10.75 -12.19 -6.22
CA GLY A 604 -11.51 -10.99 -5.86
C GLY A 604 -11.39 -9.83 -6.86
N TYR A 605 -10.70 -10.02 -7.99
CA TYR A 605 -10.60 -9.01 -9.05
C TYR A 605 -11.93 -8.76 -9.77
N THR A 606 -12.93 -9.64 -9.64
CA THR A 606 -14.34 -9.43 -10.04
C THR A 606 -14.94 -8.13 -9.51
N SER A 607 -14.38 -7.57 -8.42
CA SER A 607 -14.78 -6.26 -7.90
C SER A 607 -14.61 -5.10 -8.88
N THR A 608 -13.68 -5.21 -9.85
CA THR A 608 -13.43 -4.15 -10.85
C THR A 608 -13.12 -4.65 -12.26
N CYS A 609 -12.72 -5.92 -12.42
CA CYS A 609 -12.43 -6.55 -13.69
C CYS A 609 -13.66 -7.32 -14.23
N SER A 610 -13.73 -7.45 -15.55
CA SER A 610 -14.78 -8.20 -16.24
C SER A 610 -14.22 -9.53 -16.78
N SER A 611 -15.11 -10.46 -17.14
CA SER A 611 -14.79 -11.53 -18.08
C SER A 611 -14.03 -10.96 -19.28
N LEU A 612 -13.03 -11.70 -19.78
CA LEU A 612 -12.42 -11.36 -21.05
C LEU A 612 -13.49 -11.32 -22.14
N GLY A 613 -13.48 -10.26 -22.94
CA GLY A 613 -14.42 -10.10 -24.04
C GLY A 613 -13.80 -9.37 -25.22
N LEU A 614 -14.63 -9.00 -26.19
CA LEU A 614 -14.17 -8.27 -27.37
C LEU A 614 -13.55 -6.90 -27.00
N ALA A 615 -14.01 -6.29 -25.91
CA ALA A 615 -13.50 -5.01 -25.40
C ALA A 615 -12.00 -5.03 -25.09
N ASP A 616 -11.45 -6.16 -24.66
CA ASP A 616 -10.07 -6.26 -24.21
C ASP A 616 -9.04 -6.23 -25.35
N PHE A 617 -9.50 -6.53 -26.57
CA PHE A 617 -8.71 -6.53 -27.80
C PHE A 617 -8.86 -5.22 -28.59
N GLN A 618 -9.53 -4.21 -28.03
CA GLN A 618 -9.78 -2.92 -28.68
C GLN A 618 -9.56 -1.74 -27.72
N LYS A 619 -9.51 -0.54 -28.31
CA LYS A 619 -9.46 0.75 -27.63
C LYS A 619 -10.64 1.58 -28.11
N ARG A 620 -11.25 2.32 -27.18
CA ARG A 620 -12.29 3.32 -27.47
C ARG A 620 -11.62 4.66 -27.73
N MET A 621 -11.91 5.26 -28.88
CA MET A 621 -11.37 6.55 -29.31
C MET A 621 -12.52 7.50 -29.61
N THR A 622 -12.49 8.69 -29.03
CA THR A 622 -13.48 9.73 -29.30
C THR A 622 -13.10 10.55 -30.53
N VAL A 623 -14.08 10.91 -31.34
CA VAL A 623 -13.93 11.79 -32.51
C VAL A 623 -14.97 12.91 -32.37
N GLN A 624 -14.60 14.14 -32.72
CA GLN A 624 -15.53 15.26 -32.68
C GLN A 624 -15.40 16.10 -33.94
N GLU A 625 -16.53 16.44 -34.53
CA GLU A 625 -16.66 17.27 -35.72
C GLU A 625 -17.65 18.40 -35.43
N LEU A 626 -17.23 19.64 -35.69
CA LEU A 626 -18.05 20.82 -35.47
C LEU A 626 -18.39 21.46 -36.82
N SER A 627 -19.68 21.66 -37.10
CA SER A 627 -20.12 22.39 -38.28
C SER A 627 -19.74 23.87 -38.17
N PRO A 628 -19.53 24.58 -39.30
CA PRO A 628 -19.26 26.01 -39.26
C PRO A 628 -20.32 26.84 -38.53
N GLN A 629 -21.57 26.37 -38.48
CA GLN A 629 -22.67 27.05 -37.80
C GLN A 629 -22.59 26.89 -36.27
N ALA A 630 -22.30 25.69 -35.77
CA ALA A 630 -22.04 25.45 -34.35
C ALA A 630 -20.74 26.10 -33.88
N TYR A 631 -19.74 26.13 -34.76
CA TYR A 631 -18.47 26.80 -34.53
C TYR A 631 -18.61 28.33 -34.53
N ARG A 632 -19.60 28.89 -35.24
CA ARG A 632 -19.83 30.34 -35.33
C ARG A 632 -20.40 30.87 -34.01
N PRO A 633 -19.86 31.98 -33.48
CA PRO A 633 -20.39 32.58 -32.25
C PRO A 633 -21.84 33.01 -32.46
N GLN A 634 -22.80 32.38 -31.78
CA GLN A 634 -24.11 33.00 -31.61
C GLN A 634 -23.90 34.30 -30.81
N LYS A 635 -24.19 35.44 -31.45
CA LYS A 635 -24.24 36.75 -30.77
C LYS A 635 -25.27 36.64 -29.64
N ARG A 636 -24.80 36.61 -28.38
CA ARG A 636 -25.53 36.42 -27.11
C ARG A 636 -25.97 34.98 -26.77
N ARG A 637 -24.99 34.14 -26.43
CA ARG A 637 -24.86 33.45 -25.12
C ARG A 637 -23.40 32.97 -25.03
N TYR A 638 -22.68 33.43 -24.01
CA TYR A 638 -21.23 33.31 -23.76
C TYR A 638 -20.30 34.22 -24.59
N PRO A 639 -19.46 35.07 -23.94
CA PRO A 639 -18.46 35.85 -24.64
C PRO A 639 -17.25 34.97 -24.97
N THR A 640 -17.19 34.61 -26.25
CA THR A 640 -16.05 34.09 -26.98
C THR A 640 -14.83 35.03 -26.96
N ARG A 641 -13.60 34.50 -26.96
CA ARG A 641 -12.79 34.44 -28.19
C ARG A 641 -11.41 33.77 -28.02
N ARG A 642 -11.23 32.74 -28.84
CA ARG A 642 -9.97 32.16 -29.36
C ARG A 642 -9.00 33.19 -29.96
N ARG A 643 -7.69 32.88 -29.90
CA ARG A 643 -6.72 32.65 -31.02
C ARG A 643 -5.28 32.50 -30.48
N PRO A 644 -4.27 32.01 -31.24
CA PRO A 644 -4.24 31.04 -32.36
C PRO A 644 -3.17 29.91 -32.18
N GLU A 645 -3.38 28.75 -32.81
CA GLU A 645 -2.34 27.71 -32.96
C GLU A 645 -1.25 28.16 -33.94
N GLY A 646 0.01 27.97 -33.54
CA GLY A 646 1.18 28.30 -34.36
C GLY A 646 2.52 28.39 -33.61
N ALA A 647 2.52 28.33 -32.28
CA ALA A 647 3.70 28.06 -31.46
C ALA A 647 3.40 26.82 -30.63
N SER A 648 4.41 26.00 -30.29
CA SER A 648 4.25 24.86 -29.39
C SER A 648 3.36 25.25 -28.21
N MET A 649 2.17 24.64 -28.06
CA MET A 649 1.32 24.93 -26.90
C MET A 649 2.12 24.59 -25.65
N SER A 650 2.57 25.63 -24.96
CA SER A 650 3.20 25.50 -23.67
C SER A 650 2.16 24.92 -22.73
N ILE A 651 2.55 23.93 -21.92
CA ILE A 651 1.74 23.39 -20.81
C ILE A 651 1.16 24.54 -19.96
N GLU A 652 1.83 25.70 -19.93
CA GLU A 652 1.39 26.92 -19.24
C GLU A 652 0.02 27.41 -19.74
N GLU A 653 -0.33 27.24 -21.01
CA GLU A 653 -1.63 27.68 -21.56
C GLU A 653 -2.82 26.87 -21.01
N LEU A 654 -2.58 25.66 -20.47
CA LEU A 654 -3.57 24.86 -19.74
C LEU A 654 -3.84 25.40 -18.33
N ALA A 655 -2.93 26.19 -17.75
CA ALA A 655 -3.11 26.77 -16.43
C ALA A 655 -4.07 27.97 -16.46
N ARG A 656 -4.88 28.12 -15.39
CA ARG A 656 -5.81 29.25 -15.22
C ARG A 656 -5.05 30.58 -15.37
N ALA A 657 -5.69 31.61 -15.94
CA ALA A 657 -5.03 32.88 -16.26
C ALA A 657 -4.40 33.57 -15.03
N ASN A 658 -5.08 33.51 -13.88
CA ASN A 658 -4.52 33.97 -12.61
C ASN A 658 -3.27 33.16 -12.23
N VAL A 659 -3.29 31.83 -12.36
CA VAL A 659 -2.13 30.96 -12.05
C VAL A 659 -0.94 31.20 -12.98
N ARG A 660 -1.18 31.53 -14.26
CA ARG A 660 -0.12 31.92 -15.20
C ARG A 660 0.54 33.27 -14.84
N ALA A 661 -0.25 34.21 -14.35
CA ALA A 661 0.26 35.53 -13.95
C ALA A 661 0.99 35.50 -12.59
N LEU A 662 0.79 34.44 -11.80
CA LEU A 662 1.41 34.28 -10.50
C LEU A 662 2.91 34.03 -10.62
N THR A 663 3.69 34.84 -9.92
CA THR A 663 5.09 34.49 -9.64
C THR A 663 5.11 33.50 -8.48
N PRO A 664 5.74 32.32 -8.61
CA PRO A 664 5.81 31.36 -7.52
C PRO A 664 6.36 32.00 -6.25
N TYR A 665 5.68 31.76 -5.13
CA TYR A 665 6.11 32.29 -3.84
C TYR A 665 7.55 31.86 -3.51
N GLN A 666 8.42 32.85 -3.26
CA GLN A 666 9.82 32.62 -2.94
C GLN A 666 9.98 32.28 -1.46
N SER A 667 9.77 31.00 -1.13
CA SER A 667 10.08 30.47 0.21
C SER A 667 11.58 30.61 0.52
N ALA A 668 11.92 30.61 1.81
CA ALA A 668 13.30 30.70 2.28
C ALA A 668 14.23 29.63 1.65
N ARG A 669 13.69 28.43 1.35
CA ARG A 669 14.44 27.33 0.73
C ARG A 669 14.47 27.36 -0.80
N ARG A 670 13.53 28.05 -1.47
CA ARG A 670 13.55 28.23 -2.94
C ARG A 670 14.59 29.23 -3.42
N LEU A 671 15.01 30.17 -2.56
CA LEU A 671 16.08 31.12 -2.88
C LEU A 671 17.46 30.44 -3.04
N GLY A 672 17.61 29.17 -2.64
CA GLY A 672 18.87 28.44 -2.72
C GLY A 672 19.85 28.84 -1.62
N GLY A 673 21.13 28.47 -1.79
CA GLY A 673 22.24 28.79 -0.89
C GLY A 673 23.05 27.56 -0.50
N ASN A 674 24.38 27.61 -0.64
CA ASN A 674 25.31 26.61 -0.11
C ASN A 674 25.83 27.15 1.23
N GLY A 675 25.03 27.04 2.28
CA GLY A 675 25.35 27.60 3.59
C GLY A 675 25.14 26.61 4.73
N ASP A 676 25.82 26.87 5.82
CA ASP A 676 25.79 26.11 7.08
C ASP A 676 25.16 26.91 8.23
N VAL A 677 24.81 28.18 8.03
CA VAL A 677 24.04 29.02 8.97
C VAL A 677 22.75 29.52 8.32
N TRP A 678 21.59 29.08 8.86
CA TRP A 678 20.29 29.30 8.24
C TRP A 678 19.38 30.20 9.10
N LEU A 679 19.50 31.52 8.92
CA LEU A 679 18.76 32.52 9.72
C LEU A 679 17.69 33.26 8.90
N ASN A 680 17.06 32.57 7.94
CA ASN A 680 16.14 33.18 6.98
C ASN A 680 14.71 32.66 7.02
N ALA A 681 14.40 31.54 7.70
CA ALA A 681 13.08 30.89 7.67
C ALA A 681 12.31 30.90 9.01
N ASN A 682 12.87 31.54 10.04
CA ASN A 682 12.30 31.62 11.40
C ASN A 682 12.00 30.23 12.00
N GLU A 683 12.71 29.18 11.63
CA GLU A 683 12.59 27.87 12.28
C GLU A 683 13.45 27.82 13.55
N TYR A 684 13.18 26.86 14.43
CA TYR A 684 14.07 26.62 15.56
C TYR A 684 15.34 25.92 15.06
N PRO A 685 16.54 26.34 15.48
CA PRO A 685 17.80 25.95 14.84
C PRO A 685 18.22 24.50 15.11
N THR A 686 17.72 23.86 16.18
CA THR A 686 18.11 22.49 16.55
C THR A 686 16.97 21.48 16.39
N PRO A 687 17.27 20.23 15.99
CA PRO A 687 16.26 19.20 15.85
C PRO A 687 15.72 18.75 17.21
N VAL A 688 14.44 18.42 17.27
CA VAL A 688 13.80 17.83 18.46
C VAL A 688 13.44 16.38 18.14
N GLU A 689 13.82 15.47 19.03
CA GLU A 689 13.54 14.05 18.87
C GLU A 689 12.15 13.68 19.36
N PHE A 690 11.42 12.90 18.54
CA PHE A 690 10.14 12.29 18.89
C PHE A 690 10.15 10.82 18.44
N GLN A 691 9.44 9.97 19.17
CA GLN A 691 9.26 8.57 18.82
C GLN A 691 7.82 8.33 18.37
N LEU A 692 7.64 7.59 17.27
CA LEU A 692 6.30 7.20 16.85
C LEU A 692 5.75 6.14 17.80
N THR A 693 4.66 6.47 18.48
CA THR A 693 3.90 5.59 19.36
C THR A 693 2.76 4.89 18.62
N ALA A 694 2.21 5.50 17.56
CA ALA A 694 1.19 4.91 16.71
C ALA A 694 1.79 4.26 15.45
N GLN A 695 1.54 2.95 15.26
CA GLN A 695 2.08 2.16 14.13
C GLN A 695 1.02 1.74 13.09
N THR A 696 -0.11 2.44 13.03
CA THR A 696 -1.23 2.16 12.11
C THR A 696 -1.03 2.78 10.72
N LEU A 697 0.18 2.72 10.16
CA LEU A 697 0.53 3.38 8.89
C LEU A 697 -0.16 2.77 7.66
N ASN A 698 -0.73 1.58 7.80
CA ASN A 698 -1.52 0.90 6.76
C ASN A 698 -2.99 1.35 6.73
N ARG A 699 -3.41 2.28 7.60
CA ARG A 699 -4.80 2.76 7.70
C ARG A 699 -4.87 4.26 7.46
N TYR A 700 -5.97 4.72 6.87
CA TYR A 700 -6.24 6.16 6.78
C TYR A 700 -6.35 6.77 8.19
N PRO A 701 -5.76 7.96 8.40
CA PRO A 701 -5.83 8.65 9.68
C PRO A 701 -7.24 9.17 9.96
N GLU A 702 -7.49 9.59 11.21
CA GLU A 702 -8.69 10.35 11.54
C GLU A 702 -8.67 11.72 10.82
N CYS A 703 -9.81 12.16 10.29
CA CYS A 703 -9.94 13.47 9.63
C CYS A 703 -9.53 14.63 10.54
N GLN A 704 -9.91 14.55 11.82
CA GLN A 704 -9.59 15.53 12.85
C GLN A 704 -9.16 14.75 14.10
N PRO A 705 -7.85 14.55 14.32
CA PRO A 705 -7.34 13.69 15.37
C PRO A 705 -7.74 14.19 16.77
N LYS A 706 -8.59 13.43 17.46
CA LYS A 706 -9.23 13.87 18.70
C LYS A 706 -8.24 14.27 19.79
N GLN A 707 -7.16 13.50 19.94
CA GLN A 707 -6.15 13.77 20.97
C GLN A 707 -5.39 15.07 20.72
N VAL A 708 -5.07 15.36 19.45
CA VAL A 708 -4.36 16.59 19.07
C VAL A 708 -5.26 17.80 19.34
N ILE A 709 -6.54 17.71 18.97
CA ILE A 709 -7.55 18.74 19.23
C ILE A 709 -7.70 18.99 20.73
N ALA A 710 -7.91 17.92 21.52
CA ALA A 710 -8.10 18.05 22.96
C ALA A 710 -6.88 18.69 23.65
N ASN A 711 -5.66 18.27 23.28
CA ASN A 711 -4.44 18.82 23.86
C ASN A 711 -4.25 20.29 23.45
N TYR A 712 -4.50 20.64 22.19
CA TYR A 712 -4.36 22.01 21.72
C TYR A 712 -5.41 22.95 22.32
N ALA A 713 -6.67 22.50 22.41
CA ALA A 713 -7.75 23.23 23.04
C ALA A 713 -7.42 23.53 24.52
N SER A 714 -6.95 22.52 25.25
CA SER A 714 -6.49 22.69 26.64
C SER A 714 -5.31 23.65 26.76
N TYR A 715 -4.36 23.63 25.82
CA TYR A 715 -3.22 24.52 25.81
C TYR A 715 -3.62 25.98 25.51
N ALA A 716 -4.52 26.18 24.54
CA ALA A 716 -4.95 27.50 24.09
C ALA A 716 -6.06 28.12 24.96
N GLY A 717 -6.66 27.36 25.87
CA GLY A 717 -7.75 27.82 26.73
C GLY A 717 -9.08 27.98 25.99
N VAL A 718 -9.34 27.12 25.00
CA VAL A 718 -10.58 27.12 24.19
C VAL A 718 -11.25 25.75 24.23
N LYS A 719 -12.47 25.64 23.70
CA LYS A 719 -13.20 24.35 23.63
C LYS A 719 -12.72 23.51 22.44
N PRO A 720 -12.76 22.16 22.51
CA PRO A 720 -12.39 21.29 21.37
C PRO A 720 -13.11 21.62 20.06
N GLU A 721 -14.39 22.00 20.13
CA GLU A 721 -15.24 22.34 18.98
C GLU A 721 -14.83 23.67 18.32
N GLN A 722 -13.99 24.45 18.99
CA GLN A 722 -13.41 25.70 18.48
C GLN A 722 -12.07 25.47 17.77
N VAL A 723 -11.58 24.24 17.67
CA VAL A 723 -10.25 23.92 17.11
C VAL A 723 -10.38 23.07 15.85
N LEU A 724 -9.76 23.54 14.77
CA LEU A 724 -9.53 22.75 13.56
C LEU A 724 -8.03 22.58 13.34
N VAL A 725 -7.61 21.35 13.03
CA VAL A 725 -6.22 21.00 12.75
C VAL A 725 -6.01 20.87 11.25
N SER A 726 -4.95 21.47 10.74
CA SER A 726 -4.63 21.57 9.31
C SER A 726 -3.14 21.33 9.02
N ARG A 727 -2.80 21.14 7.75
CA ARG A 727 -1.44 21.00 7.21
C ARG A 727 -0.69 22.33 7.25
N GLY A 728 -0.34 22.75 8.45
CA GLY A 728 0.22 24.07 8.74
C GLY A 728 -0.87 25.16 8.74
N ALA A 729 -0.50 26.36 9.20
CA ALA A 729 -1.41 27.50 9.24
C ALA A 729 -1.79 27.98 7.82
N ASP A 730 -0.93 27.74 6.83
CA ASP A 730 -1.19 28.08 5.42
C ASP A 730 -2.46 27.42 4.88
N GLU A 731 -2.72 26.17 5.23
CA GLU A 731 -3.98 25.52 4.85
C GLU A 731 -5.18 26.19 5.55
N GLY A 732 -5.03 26.69 6.78
CA GLY A 732 -6.05 27.50 7.44
C GLY A 732 -6.39 28.78 6.67
N ILE A 733 -5.38 29.48 6.13
CA ILE A 733 -5.57 30.64 5.24
C ILE A 733 -6.40 30.23 4.02
N GLU A 734 -6.01 29.15 3.34
CA GLU A 734 -6.70 28.66 2.13
C GLU A 734 -8.14 28.22 2.42
N LEU A 735 -8.39 27.53 3.54
CA LEU A 735 -9.72 27.05 3.93
C LEU A 735 -10.67 28.21 4.20
N LEU A 736 -10.20 29.28 4.86
CA LEU A 736 -10.99 30.48 5.11
C LEU A 736 -11.38 31.17 3.79
N ILE A 737 -10.45 31.30 2.86
CA ILE A 737 -10.74 31.87 1.53
C ILE A 737 -11.75 31.00 0.79
N ARG A 738 -11.55 29.68 0.76
CA ARG A 738 -12.44 28.73 0.06
C ARG A 738 -13.84 28.67 0.65
N ALA A 739 -13.99 28.85 1.97
CA ALA A 739 -15.28 28.76 2.65
C ALA A 739 -16.08 30.07 2.58
N PHE A 740 -15.41 31.24 2.56
CA PHE A 740 -16.08 32.52 2.75
C PHE A 740 -16.02 33.47 1.54
N CYS A 741 -15.15 33.24 0.55
CA CYS A 741 -15.02 34.09 -0.64
C CYS A 741 -15.49 33.40 -1.92
N GLU A 742 -16.37 34.04 -2.68
CA GLU A 742 -16.71 33.65 -4.04
C GLU A 742 -15.70 34.23 -5.06
N PRO A 743 -14.99 33.40 -5.84
CA PRO A 743 -14.03 33.86 -6.84
C PRO A 743 -14.62 34.86 -7.84
N GLY A 744 -13.90 35.94 -8.12
CA GLY A 744 -14.33 37.01 -9.03
C GLY A 744 -15.46 37.92 -8.50
N LYS A 745 -15.90 37.73 -7.26
CA LYS A 745 -16.95 38.55 -6.62
C LYS A 745 -16.51 39.15 -5.29
N ASP A 746 -15.92 38.33 -4.42
CA ASP A 746 -15.50 38.75 -3.08
C ASP A 746 -14.00 39.06 -3.03
N ALA A 747 -13.58 39.78 -1.99
CA ALA A 747 -12.20 40.17 -1.74
C ALA A 747 -11.70 39.72 -0.36
N ILE A 748 -10.39 39.56 -0.24
CA ILE A 748 -9.69 39.60 1.04
C ILE A 748 -9.06 40.97 1.27
N LEU A 749 -8.83 41.35 2.52
CA LEU A 749 -8.06 42.55 2.88
C LEU A 749 -6.88 42.17 3.77
N TYR A 750 -5.71 42.78 3.54
CA TYR A 750 -4.56 42.67 4.43
C TYR A 750 -3.71 43.95 4.40
N CYS A 751 -2.83 44.11 5.40
CA CYS A 751 -2.11 45.36 5.62
C CYS A 751 -0.59 45.21 5.48
N PRO A 752 0.03 45.52 4.32
CA PRO A 752 1.48 45.40 4.14
C PRO A 752 2.28 46.49 4.89
N PRO A 753 3.53 46.22 5.31
CA PRO A 753 4.26 44.96 5.13
C PRO A 753 3.77 43.86 6.09
N THR A 754 3.39 42.70 5.54
CA THR A 754 2.87 41.56 6.29
C THR A 754 3.18 40.24 5.58
N TYR A 755 2.62 39.13 6.07
CA TYR A 755 2.90 37.80 5.57
C TYR A 755 2.32 37.59 4.16
N GLY A 756 3.19 37.26 3.19
CA GLY A 756 2.82 37.21 1.78
C GLY A 756 1.89 36.06 1.36
N MET A 757 1.67 35.04 2.21
CA MET A 757 0.82 33.91 1.82
C MET A 757 -0.66 34.27 1.71
N TYR A 758 -1.13 35.36 2.33
CA TYR A 758 -2.51 35.81 2.16
C TYR A 758 -2.79 36.16 0.70
N THR A 759 -1.90 36.97 0.10
CA THR A 759 -1.98 37.36 -1.32
C THR A 759 -1.89 36.16 -2.24
N VAL A 760 -0.86 35.31 -2.04
CA VAL A 760 -0.63 34.14 -2.90
C VAL A 760 -1.83 33.20 -2.87
N SER A 761 -2.38 32.94 -1.68
CA SER A 761 -3.53 32.04 -1.53
C SER A 761 -4.77 32.62 -2.22
N ALA A 762 -5.11 33.89 -2.00
CA ALA A 762 -6.25 34.52 -2.66
C ALA A 762 -6.12 34.58 -4.18
N GLU A 763 -4.94 34.95 -4.69
CA GLU A 763 -4.66 34.98 -6.12
C GLU A 763 -4.79 33.59 -6.75
N THR A 764 -4.34 32.52 -6.08
CA THR A 764 -4.53 31.15 -6.58
C THR A 764 -6.00 30.75 -6.65
N PHE A 765 -6.87 31.26 -5.78
CA PHE A 765 -8.32 31.01 -5.86
C PHE A 765 -9.07 31.98 -6.78
N GLY A 766 -8.43 33.04 -7.28
CA GLY A 766 -9.08 34.06 -8.12
C GLY A 766 -9.96 35.00 -7.30
N VAL A 767 -9.59 35.23 -6.04
CA VAL A 767 -10.22 36.17 -5.11
C VAL A 767 -9.45 37.49 -5.14
N GLU A 768 -10.15 38.63 -5.11
CA GLU A 768 -9.52 39.95 -5.16
C GLU A 768 -8.69 40.20 -3.89
N CYS A 769 -7.48 40.75 -4.05
CA CYS A 769 -6.62 41.17 -2.96
C CYS A 769 -6.72 42.69 -2.77
N ARG A 770 -7.31 43.13 -1.66
CA ARG A 770 -7.35 44.54 -1.29
C ARG A 770 -6.28 44.85 -0.23
N THR A 771 -5.53 45.92 -0.45
CA THR A 771 -4.40 46.27 0.43
C THR A 771 -4.59 47.65 1.02
N VAL A 772 -4.42 47.76 2.34
CA VAL A 772 -4.31 49.04 3.05
C VAL A 772 -2.96 49.05 3.75
N ALA A 773 -2.04 49.92 3.31
CA ALA A 773 -0.73 49.98 3.93
C ALA A 773 -0.84 50.31 5.43
N THR A 774 0.04 49.74 6.25
CA THR A 774 0.14 50.16 7.64
C THR A 774 0.70 51.59 7.74
N LEU A 775 0.46 52.23 8.89
CA LEU A 775 1.06 53.51 9.23
C LEU A 775 2.60 53.37 9.36
N ASP A 776 3.33 54.49 9.42
CA ASP A 776 4.80 54.49 9.53
C ASP A 776 5.33 53.75 10.78
N ASN A 777 4.50 53.62 11.82
CA ASN A 777 4.79 52.85 13.03
C ASN A 777 4.30 51.38 12.95
N TRP A 778 3.93 50.92 11.76
CA TRP A 778 3.39 49.60 11.44
C TRP A 778 2.09 49.21 12.15
N GLN A 779 1.33 50.19 12.65
CA GLN A 779 -0.04 49.98 13.15
C GLN A 779 -1.08 50.05 12.03
N LEU A 780 -2.31 49.62 12.30
CA LEU A 780 -3.40 49.59 11.33
C LEU A 780 -3.93 51.01 11.02
N ASP A 781 -4.18 51.30 9.75
CA ASP A 781 -4.93 52.48 9.31
C ASP A 781 -6.44 52.16 9.29
N LEU A 782 -7.09 52.28 10.46
CA LEU A 782 -8.51 51.93 10.61
C LEU A 782 -9.46 52.74 9.72
N PRO A 783 -9.29 54.07 9.55
CA PRO A 783 -10.08 54.83 8.58
C PRO A 783 -9.97 54.29 7.16
N ALA A 784 -8.75 54.05 6.67
CA ALA A 784 -8.55 53.52 5.32
C ALA A 784 -9.08 52.09 5.16
N ILE A 785 -8.98 51.25 6.21
CA ILE A 785 -9.60 49.93 6.23
C ILE A 785 -11.11 50.07 6.06
N ALA A 786 -11.77 50.93 6.84
CA ALA A 786 -13.22 51.11 6.80
C ALA A 786 -13.74 51.51 5.41
N GLU A 787 -13.04 52.39 4.70
CA GLU A 787 -13.36 52.81 3.33
C GLU A 787 -13.24 51.65 2.32
N ASN A 788 -12.40 50.67 2.63
CA ASN A 788 -12.05 49.55 1.76
C ASN A 788 -12.74 48.22 2.16
N LEU A 789 -13.78 48.21 2.99
CA LEU A 789 -14.45 46.95 3.41
C LEU A 789 -15.51 46.41 2.43
N THR A 790 -15.95 47.19 1.44
CA THR A 790 -17.06 46.79 0.56
C THR A 790 -16.73 45.52 -0.24
N GLY A 791 -17.48 44.44 -0.04
CA GLY A 791 -17.23 43.14 -0.71
C GLY A 791 -16.09 42.32 -0.12
N VAL A 792 -15.44 42.77 0.96
CA VAL A 792 -14.43 42.00 1.69
C VAL A 792 -15.12 40.97 2.57
N LYS A 793 -14.62 39.72 2.54
CA LYS A 793 -15.13 38.62 3.37
C LYS A 793 -14.16 38.15 4.44
N VAL A 794 -12.86 38.39 4.24
CA VAL A 794 -11.81 38.01 5.19
C VAL A 794 -10.78 39.13 5.27
N VAL A 795 -10.46 39.58 6.49
CA VAL A 795 -9.42 40.55 6.81
C VAL A 795 -8.30 39.84 7.55
N TYR A 796 -7.09 39.77 6.98
CA TYR A 796 -5.93 39.17 7.64
C TYR A 796 -5.10 40.22 8.36
N VAL A 797 -4.77 39.93 9.62
CA VAL A 797 -3.88 40.73 10.47
C VAL A 797 -2.87 39.81 11.12
N CYS A 798 -1.58 40.00 10.85
CA CYS A 798 -0.51 39.23 11.47
C CYS A 798 -0.01 39.96 12.73
N SER A 799 -0.12 39.32 13.89
CA SER A 799 0.29 39.91 15.18
C SER A 799 0.69 38.80 16.17
N PRO A 800 1.99 38.68 16.54
CA PRO A 800 3.12 39.48 16.08
C PRO A 800 3.36 39.42 14.57
N ASN A 801 3.63 40.57 13.96
CA ASN A 801 3.66 40.71 12.50
C ASN A 801 4.96 40.17 11.88
N ASN A 802 4.82 39.45 10.76
CA ASN A 802 5.93 39.10 9.88
C ASN A 802 5.90 39.98 8.64
N PRO A 803 6.90 40.85 8.40
CA PRO A 803 8.27 40.73 8.91
C PRO A 803 8.65 41.63 10.08
N THR A 804 7.81 42.57 10.54
CA THR A 804 8.26 43.66 11.43
C THR A 804 8.56 43.24 12.87
N GLY A 805 8.02 42.11 13.32
CA GLY A 805 8.13 41.62 14.69
C GLY A 805 7.23 42.34 15.70
N GLN A 806 6.43 43.31 15.25
CA GLN A 806 5.62 44.17 16.12
C GLN A 806 4.23 43.59 16.40
N LEU A 807 3.67 43.96 17.55
CA LEU A 807 2.27 43.72 17.88
C LEU A 807 1.38 44.82 17.29
N ILE A 808 0.15 44.45 16.95
CA ILE A 808 -0.91 45.41 16.68
C ILE A 808 -1.59 45.79 18.00
N ASN A 809 -1.91 47.08 18.15
CA ASN A 809 -2.60 47.61 19.31
C ASN A 809 -3.92 46.84 19.56
N PRO A 810 -4.11 46.25 20.76
CA PRO A 810 -5.34 45.54 21.10
C PRO A 810 -6.61 46.38 20.95
N GLN A 811 -6.55 47.70 21.16
CA GLN A 811 -7.71 48.57 20.98
C GLN A 811 -8.09 48.70 19.49
N ASP A 812 -7.10 48.77 18.60
CA ASP A 812 -7.35 48.84 17.16
C ASP A 812 -7.94 47.53 16.63
N LEU A 813 -7.50 46.40 17.19
CA LEU A 813 -8.10 45.08 16.90
C LEU A 813 -9.57 45.00 17.32
N ARG A 814 -9.94 45.55 18.49
CA ARG A 814 -11.36 45.64 18.90
C ARG A 814 -12.18 46.50 17.94
N VAL A 815 -11.66 47.67 17.56
CA VAL A 815 -12.33 48.55 16.61
C VAL A 815 -12.51 47.85 15.26
N LEU A 816 -11.49 47.14 14.79
CA LEU A 816 -11.55 46.34 13.56
C LEU A 816 -12.61 45.22 13.64
N LEU A 817 -12.65 44.48 14.74
CA LEU A 817 -13.62 43.42 14.98
C LEU A 817 -15.06 43.94 15.00
N GLU A 818 -15.29 45.09 15.62
CA GLU A 818 -16.59 45.74 15.64
C GLU A 818 -17.02 46.26 14.27
N MET A 819 -16.14 46.94 13.52
CA MET A 819 -16.52 47.49 12.20
C MET A 819 -16.80 46.41 11.14
N THR A 820 -16.19 45.24 11.29
CA THR A 820 -16.34 44.08 10.39
C THR A 820 -17.45 43.12 10.81
N ARG A 821 -18.06 43.32 11.99
CA ARG A 821 -19.12 42.47 12.52
C ARG A 821 -20.26 42.31 11.52
N GLY A 822 -20.62 41.06 11.21
CA GLY A 822 -21.66 40.70 10.23
C GLY A 822 -21.28 40.93 8.75
N LYS A 823 -20.05 41.37 8.46
CA LYS A 823 -19.59 41.68 7.09
C LYS A 823 -18.44 40.77 6.66
N ALA A 824 -17.43 40.62 7.51
CA ALA A 824 -16.19 39.90 7.23
C ALA A 824 -15.63 39.22 8.48
N LEU A 825 -14.87 38.15 8.29
CA LEU A 825 -14.03 37.56 9.34
C LEU A 825 -12.76 38.40 9.53
N VAL A 826 -12.30 38.54 10.77
CA VAL A 826 -10.97 39.06 11.10
C VAL A 826 -10.11 37.89 11.52
N VAL A 827 -9.06 37.62 10.75
CA VAL A 827 -8.13 36.54 10.96
C VAL A 827 -6.86 37.09 11.58
N ALA A 828 -6.66 36.80 12.87
CA ALA A 828 -5.43 37.08 13.58
C ALA A 828 -4.43 35.92 13.36
N ASP A 829 -3.36 36.18 12.60
CA ASP A 829 -2.27 35.23 12.43
C ASP A 829 -1.28 35.37 13.59
N GLU A 830 -1.35 34.39 14.49
CA GLU A 830 -0.62 34.27 15.75
C GLU A 830 0.52 33.25 15.65
N ALA A 831 1.14 33.07 14.48
CA ALA A 831 2.22 32.09 14.28
C ALA A 831 3.44 32.25 15.22
N TYR A 832 3.59 33.39 15.90
CA TYR A 832 4.68 33.71 16.82
C TYR A 832 4.20 34.00 18.25
N ILE A 833 2.95 33.70 18.60
CA ILE A 833 2.35 34.18 19.85
C ILE A 833 3.02 33.61 21.10
N GLU A 834 3.66 32.44 21.00
CA GLU A 834 4.36 31.80 22.13
C GLU A 834 5.54 32.63 22.65
N PHE A 835 6.08 33.56 21.86
CA PHE A 835 7.15 34.47 22.28
C PHE A 835 6.63 35.68 23.08
N CYS A 836 5.32 35.96 23.02
CA CYS A 836 4.64 37.02 23.76
C CYS A 836 3.20 36.59 24.15
N PRO A 837 3.04 35.51 24.93
CA PRO A 837 1.76 34.82 25.12
C PRO A 837 0.65 35.71 25.71
N GLN A 838 1.01 36.77 26.44
CA GLN A 838 0.09 37.76 26.98
C GLN A 838 -0.72 38.54 25.92
N ALA A 839 -0.25 38.56 24.66
CA ALA A 839 -0.87 39.32 23.58
C ALA A 839 -1.97 38.54 22.82
N THR A 840 -2.26 37.31 23.22
CA THR A 840 -3.16 36.46 22.44
C THR A 840 -4.63 36.92 22.46
N LEU A 841 -5.31 36.73 21.34
CA LEU A 841 -6.73 36.96 21.14
C LEU A 841 -7.58 35.68 21.28
N ALA A 842 -7.00 34.51 21.59
CA ALA A 842 -7.76 33.26 21.69
C ALA A 842 -8.92 33.35 22.70
N GLY A 843 -8.72 34.06 23.82
CA GLY A 843 -9.77 34.30 24.82
C GLY A 843 -10.87 35.26 24.37
N TRP A 844 -10.70 35.96 23.25
CA TRP A 844 -11.70 36.91 22.72
C TRP A 844 -12.73 36.23 21.82
N LEU A 845 -12.53 34.94 21.49
CA LEU A 845 -13.47 34.18 20.65
C LEU A 845 -14.89 34.15 21.23
N GLU A 846 -15.04 34.19 22.56
CA GLU A 846 -16.35 34.26 23.22
C GLU A 846 -17.10 35.58 22.96
N GLU A 847 -16.37 36.69 22.79
CA GLU A 847 -16.94 38.03 22.61
C GLU A 847 -17.14 38.37 21.12
N TYR A 848 -16.28 37.84 20.24
CA TYR A 848 -16.26 38.20 18.82
C TYR A 848 -16.50 37.00 17.90
N PRO A 849 -17.74 36.79 17.40
CA PRO A 849 -18.08 35.66 16.53
C PRO A 849 -17.33 35.66 15.19
N ASN A 850 -16.93 36.85 14.73
CA ASN A 850 -16.18 37.05 13.48
C ASN A 850 -14.65 37.02 13.66
N LEU A 851 -14.13 36.69 14.84
CA LEU A 851 -12.70 36.47 15.07
C LEU A 851 -12.30 35.03 14.70
N VAL A 852 -11.18 34.90 14.01
CA VAL A 852 -10.48 33.64 13.76
C VAL A 852 -9.02 33.82 14.12
N VAL A 853 -8.41 32.84 14.78
CA VAL A 853 -7.00 32.86 15.16
C VAL A 853 -6.27 31.72 14.45
N LEU A 854 -5.18 32.01 13.75
CA LEU A 854 -4.32 31.01 13.11
C LEU A 854 -3.05 30.79 13.93
N ARG A 855 -2.66 29.54 14.15
CA ARG A 855 -1.46 29.16 14.90
C ARG A 855 -0.72 27.96 14.31
N THR A 856 0.50 27.71 14.78
CA THR A 856 1.36 26.64 14.24
C THR A 856 2.31 26.04 15.27
N LEU A 857 2.71 24.77 15.07
CA LEU A 857 3.84 24.17 15.79
C LEU A 857 5.21 24.50 15.16
N SER A 858 5.24 25.31 14.10
CA SER A 858 6.46 25.49 13.31
C SER A 858 7.56 26.29 14.02
N LYS A 859 7.19 27.18 14.95
CA LYS A 859 8.08 28.19 15.52
C LYS A 859 8.55 27.77 16.91
N ALA A 860 7.79 28.07 17.95
CA ALA A 860 8.17 27.76 19.33
C ALA A 860 8.29 26.25 19.61
N PHE A 861 7.42 25.43 19.01
CA PHE A 861 7.45 23.99 19.18
C PHE A 861 8.57 23.28 18.40
N ALA A 862 9.36 24.00 17.58
CA ALA A 862 10.47 23.46 16.80
C ALA A 862 10.07 22.36 15.79
N LEU A 863 8.84 22.40 15.28
CA LEU A 863 8.26 21.37 14.43
C LEU A 863 7.89 21.91 13.04
N ALA A 864 8.73 22.78 12.46
CA ALA A 864 8.49 23.38 11.14
C ALA A 864 8.31 22.34 10.03
N GLY A 865 9.09 21.25 10.06
CA GLY A 865 8.99 20.14 9.12
C GLY A 865 7.74 19.26 9.30
N LEU A 866 7.11 19.29 10.48
CA LEU A 866 5.92 18.48 10.78
C LEU A 866 4.68 18.99 10.04
N ARG A 867 4.64 20.28 9.70
CA ARG A 867 3.54 20.94 8.99
C ARG A 867 2.18 20.73 9.69
N CYS A 868 2.12 21.04 10.98
CA CYS A 868 0.90 21.05 11.78
C CYS A 868 0.49 22.50 12.14
N GLY A 869 -0.75 22.86 11.86
CA GLY A 869 -1.34 24.17 12.15
C GLY A 869 -2.74 24.07 12.72
N PHE A 870 -3.23 25.18 13.26
CA PHE A 870 -4.50 25.25 13.97
C PHE A 870 -5.27 26.49 13.55
N THR A 871 -6.57 26.33 13.37
CA THR A 871 -7.53 27.43 13.26
C THR A 871 -8.41 27.40 14.50
N LEU A 872 -8.41 28.48 15.28
CA LEU A 872 -9.27 28.67 16.44
C LEU A 872 -10.38 29.64 16.05
N ALA A 873 -11.62 29.22 16.17
CA ALA A 873 -12.77 30.04 15.82
C ALA A 873 -14.02 29.59 16.57
N ASN A 874 -15.10 30.36 16.49
CA ASN A 874 -16.40 29.88 16.96
C ASN A 874 -16.85 28.64 16.18
N GLU A 875 -17.59 27.76 16.86
CA GLU A 875 -18.01 26.45 16.34
C GLU A 875 -18.69 26.55 14.96
N GLU A 876 -19.49 27.59 14.72
CA GLU A 876 -20.13 27.83 13.43
C GLU A 876 -19.13 27.99 12.28
N VAL A 877 -18.02 28.69 12.52
CA VAL A 877 -16.95 28.86 11.54
C VAL A 877 -16.23 27.53 11.33
N ILE A 878 -15.87 26.83 12.42
CA ILE A 878 -15.21 25.52 12.34
C ILE A 878 -16.05 24.51 11.54
N ASN A 879 -17.36 24.46 11.77
CA ASN A 879 -18.29 23.60 11.05
C ASN A 879 -18.38 23.93 9.55
N LEU A 880 -18.18 25.19 9.15
CA LEU A 880 -18.07 25.55 7.73
C LEU A 880 -16.74 25.09 7.13
N LEU A 881 -15.64 25.26 7.86
CA LEU A 881 -14.31 24.82 7.42
C LEU A 881 -14.23 23.29 7.27
N LEU A 882 -14.88 22.52 8.15
CA LEU A 882 -14.97 21.06 8.07
C LEU A 882 -15.64 20.56 6.79
N LYS A 883 -16.46 21.38 6.11
CA LYS A 883 -17.08 21.04 4.82
C LYS A 883 -16.12 21.15 3.64
N VAL A 884 -15.04 21.91 3.77
CA VAL A 884 -14.10 22.22 2.67
C VAL A 884 -12.70 21.63 2.86
N ILE A 885 -12.37 21.21 4.09
CA ILE A 885 -11.10 20.52 4.39
C ILE A 885 -11.04 19.15 3.74
N ALA A 886 -9.82 18.70 3.40
CA ALA A 886 -9.60 17.35 2.89
C ALA A 886 -9.97 16.30 3.95
N PRO A 887 -10.43 15.09 3.56
CA PRO A 887 -10.84 14.05 4.52
C PRO A 887 -9.73 13.53 5.45
N TYR A 888 -8.47 13.72 5.07
CA TYR A 888 -7.29 13.22 5.81
C TYR A 888 -6.18 14.29 5.81
N PRO A 889 -6.40 15.45 6.46
CA PRO A 889 -5.52 16.60 6.35
C PRO A 889 -4.16 16.37 7.06
N LEU A 890 -4.14 15.49 8.08
CA LEU A 890 -2.93 15.11 8.81
C LEU A 890 -2.70 13.61 8.71
N SER A 891 -1.45 13.21 8.45
CA SER A 891 -1.04 11.81 8.51
C SER A 891 -0.87 11.33 9.96
N THR A 892 -1.03 10.01 10.20
CA THR A 892 -0.88 9.41 11.53
C THR A 892 0.43 9.78 12.23
N PRO A 893 1.62 9.76 11.57
CA PRO A 893 2.86 10.21 12.21
C PRO A 893 2.84 11.67 12.68
N VAL A 894 2.23 12.55 11.88
CA VAL A 894 2.12 13.98 12.21
C VAL A 894 1.22 14.17 13.42
N ALA A 895 0.06 13.50 13.44
CA ALA A 895 -0.89 13.58 14.56
C ALA A 895 -0.27 13.06 15.87
N ASP A 896 0.49 11.97 15.81
CA ASP A 896 1.17 11.37 16.97
C ASP A 896 2.23 12.31 17.57
N ILE A 897 3.13 12.83 16.73
CA ILE A 897 4.16 13.78 17.17
C ILE A 897 3.53 15.08 17.70
N ALA A 898 2.48 15.59 17.04
CA ALA A 898 1.77 16.77 17.50
C ALA A 898 1.12 16.54 18.87
N ALA A 899 0.51 15.37 19.10
CA ALA A 899 -0.06 15.02 20.39
C ALA A 899 1.01 14.97 21.49
N GLN A 900 2.19 14.44 21.20
CA GLN A 900 3.33 14.41 22.12
C GLN A 900 3.87 15.82 22.43
N ALA A 901 4.03 16.66 21.42
CA ALA A 901 4.50 18.05 21.58
C ALA A 901 3.53 18.90 22.41
N LEU A 902 2.23 18.58 22.38
CA LEU A 902 1.18 19.24 23.14
C LEU A 902 0.90 18.61 24.51
N SER A 903 1.66 17.59 24.90
CA SER A 903 1.63 17.08 26.26
C SER A 903 2.17 18.13 27.26
N PRO A 904 1.86 18.01 28.57
CA PRO A 904 2.44 18.90 29.59
C PRO A 904 3.96 18.99 29.53
N GLN A 905 4.63 17.85 29.28
CA GLN A 905 6.08 17.78 29.11
C GLN A 905 6.54 18.52 27.84
N GLY A 906 5.84 18.30 26.72
CA GLY A 906 6.13 18.96 25.46
C GLY A 906 5.95 20.48 25.52
N ILE A 907 4.92 20.96 26.22
CA ILE A 907 4.67 22.39 26.47
C ILE A 907 5.78 23.00 27.33
N ASN A 908 6.23 22.30 28.38
CA ASN A 908 7.35 22.77 29.19
C ASN A 908 8.65 22.86 28.38
N ALA A 909 8.96 21.83 27.58
CA ALA A 909 10.12 21.85 26.70
C ALA A 909 10.04 22.99 25.66
N MET A 910 8.85 23.28 25.12
CA MET A 910 8.64 24.44 24.26
C MET A 910 8.93 25.76 24.98
N ARG A 911 8.46 25.92 26.22
CA ARG A 911 8.71 27.15 27.01
C ARG A 911 10.20 27.37 27.29
N GLU A 912 10.95 26.30 27.56
CA GLU A 912 12.41 26.36 27.74
C GLU A 912 13.11 26.84 26.46
N ARG A 913 12.73 26.29 25.29
CA ARG A 913 13.22 26.74 23.99
C ARG A 913 12.89 28.22 23.71
N VAL A 914 11.66 28.64 24.03
CA VAL A 914 11.26 30.04 23.90
C VAL A 914 12.15 30.93 24.77
N ALA A 915 12.38 30.57 26.04
CA ALA A 915 13.25 31.34 26.93
C ALA A 915 14.68 31.47 26.38
N GLU A 916 15.25 30.39 25.84
CA GLU A 916 16.55 30.40 25.18
C GLU A 916 16.59 31.34 23.98
N VAL A 917 15.59 31.27 23.10
CA VAL A 917 15.46 32.14 21.92
C VAL A 917 15.35 33.60 22.35
N LEU A 918 14.60 33.92 23.40
CA LEU A 918 14.49 35.29 23.93
C LEU A 918 15.84 35.82 24.45
N LEU A 919 16.64 34.98 25.11
CA LEU A 919 18.00 35.33 25.54
C LEU A 919 18.93 35.58 24.35
N ASN A 920 18.87 34.73 23.31
CA ASN A 920 19.64 34.90 22.09
C ASN A 920 19.20 36.14 21.29
N ARG A 921 17.89 36.43 21.26
CA ARG A 921 17.32 37.64 20.65
C ARG A 921 17.88 38.89 21.30
N GLN A 922 17.86 38.95 22.63
CA GLN A 922 18.38 40.11 23.37
C GLN A 922 19.88 40.30 23.14
N TYR A 923 20.64 39.20 23.12
CA TYR A 923 22.06 39.23 22.79
C TYR A 923 22.32 39.78 21.39
N LEU A 924 21.63 39.23 20.38
CA LEU A 924 21.81 39.64 18.99
C LEU A 924 21.46 41.12 18.82
N ILE A 925 20.38 41.60 19.45
CA ILE A 925 20.01 43.04 19.45
C ILE A 925 21.12 43.89 20.04
N ASN A 926 21.67 43.51 21.20
CA ASN A 926 22.71 44.27 21.89
C ASN A 926 24.01 44.34 21.08
N GLU A 927 24.40 43.23 20.44
CA GLU A 927 25.62 43.18 19.65
C GLU A 927 25.50 43.92 18.32
N LEU A 928 24.37 43.76 17.61
CA LEU A 928 24.15 44.41 16.31
C LEU A 928 24.14 45.94 16.39
N LYS A 929 23.69 46.52 17.51
CA LYS A 929 23.75 47.98 17.75
C LYS A 929 25.18 48.55 17.67
N ASN A 930 26.19 47.71 17.85
CA ASN A 930 27.60 48.10 17.82
C ASN A 930 28.29 47.75 16.48
N VAL A 931 27.56 47.28 15.47
CA VAL A 931 28.14 46.85 14.19
C VAL A 931 28.12 48.02 13.18
N PRO A 932 29.26 48.40 12.56
CA PRO A 932 29.35 49.62 11.75
C PRO A 932 28.41 49.72 10.55
N CYS A 933 28.02 48.59 9.93
CA CYS A 933 27.10 48.58 8.79
C CYS A 933 25.61 48.56 9.19
N VAL A 934 25.29 48.45 10.48
CA VAL A 934 23.92 48.42 11.00
C VAL A 934 23.50 49.82 11.44
N GLU A 935 22.48 50.37 10.78
CA GLU A 935 21.97 51.72 11.04
C GLU A 935 20.94 51.72 12.18
N GLN A 936 20.10 50.69 12.23
CA GLN A 936 19.02 50.59 13.20
C GLN A 936 18.66 49.13 13.43
N VAL A 937 18.47 48.75 14.69
CA VAL A 937 17.87 47.46 15.07
C VAL A 937 16.48 47.76 15.62
N PHE A 938 15.46 47.10 15.08
CA PHE A 938 14.08 47.27 15.54
C PHE A 938 13.75 46.26 16.64
N ASP A 939 12.93 46.67 17.59
CA ASP A 939 12.38 45.77 18.60
C ASP A 939 11.51 44.68 17.94
N SER A 940 11.37 43.54 18.62
CA SER A 940 10.62 42.41 18.09
C SER A 940 10.09 41.53 19.21
N GLU A 941 8.85 41.09 19.06
CA GLU A 941 8.18 40.12 19.91
C GLU A 941 8.25 38.68 19.35
N THR A 942 9.10 38.43 18.34
CA THR A 942 9.18 37.14 17.63
C THR A 942 10.54 36.43 17.77
N ASN A 943 10.72 35.28 17.13
CA ASN A 943 12.02 34.59 17.01
C ASN A 943 12.89 35.10 15.85
N TYR A 944 12.73 36.36 15.48
CA TYR A 944 13.60 37.07 14.55
C TYR A 944 13.62 38.55 14.90
N ILE A 945 14.51 39.30 14.28
CA ILE A 945 14.55 40.76 14.34
C ILE A 945 14.70 41.33 12.93
N ILE A 946 14.40 42.62 12.77
CA ILE A 946 14.79 43.37 11.60
C ILE A 946 15.94 44.32 11.97
N ALA A 947 16.94 44.40 11.10
CA ALA A 947 17.97 45.42 11.15
C ALA A 947 18.04 46.17 9.81
N ARG A 948 18.12 47.50 9.87
CA ARG A 948 18.43 48.37 8.74
C ARG A 948 19.94 48.40 8.55
N ILE A 949 20.39 48.13 7.33
CA ILE A 949 21.80 47.90 7.01
C ILE A 949 22.22 48.79 5.84
N THR A 950 23.34 49.48 5.99
CA THR A 950 23.96 50.27 4.92
C THR A 950 24.38 49.35 3.77
N ALA A 951 24.09 49.74 2.53
CA ALA A 951 24.36 48.91 1.34
C ALA A 951 23.81 47.47 1.49
N SER A 952 22.60 47.33 2.04
CA SER A 952 21.95 46.06 2.42
C SER A 952 22.06 44.96 1.36
N SER A 953 21.93 45.28 0.07
CA SER A 953 22.04 44.30 -1.02
C SER A 953 23.46 43.74 -1.18
N ALA A 954 24.49 44.56 -1.01
CA ALA A 954 25.89 44.13 -1.07
C ALA A 954 26.26 43.31 0.18
N VAL A 955 25.81 43.76 1.36
CA VAL A 955 25.99 43.02 2.62
C VAL A 955 25.29 41.68 2.58
N PHE A 956 24.03 41.64 2.13
CA PHE A 956 23.27 40.41 1.95
C PHE A 956 24.01 39.42 1.06
N LYS A 957 24.53 39.89 -0.09
CA LYS A 957 25.31 39.06 -1.00
C LYS A 957 26.61 38.56 -0.36
N SER A 958 27.33 39.42 0.38
CA SER A 958 28.56 39.00 1.07
C SER A 958 28.30 37.92 2.11
N LEU A 959 27.26 38.08 2.94
CA LEU A 959 26.87 37.06 3.92
C LEU A 959 26.43 35.77 3.27
N TRP A 960 25.66 35.86 2.18
CA TRP A 960 25.26 34.73 1.37
C TRP A 960 26.46 33.94 0.84
N ASP A 961 27.46 34.64 0.28
CA ASP A 961 28.69 34.05 -0.24
C ASP A 961 29.55 33.41 0.87
N GLN A 962 29.39 33.86 2.13
CA GLN A 962 30.01 33.27 3.33
C GLN A 962 29.20 32.12 3.95
N GLY A 963 28.09 31.71 3.32
CA GLY A 963 27.22 30.64 3.80
C GLY A 963 26.25 31.04 4.92
N ILE A 964 26.08 32.34 5.18
CA ILE A 964 25.15 32.88 6.18
C ILE A 964 23.91 33.41 5.48
N ILE A 965 22.80 32.68 5.61
CA ILE A 965 21.59 32.96 4.86
C ILE A 965 20.61 33.78 5.71
N LEU A 966 20.42 35.05 5.34
CA LEU A 966 19.43 35.95 5.94
C LEU A 966 18.19 36.13 5.06
N ARG A 967 17.20 36.93 5.50
CA ARG A 967 16.02 37.26 4.68
C ARG A 967 16.01 38.74 4.29
N ASP A 968 16.16 38.99 3.00
CA ASP A 968 16.06 40.34 2.43
C ASP A 968 14.61 40.86 2.45
N GLN A 969 14.41 42.09 2.96
CA GLN A 969 13.13 42.80 3.02
C GLN A 969 13.12 44.10 2.20
N ASN A 970 14.16 44.38 1.41
CA ASN A 970 14.28 45.61 0.61
C ASN A 970 13.05 45.92 -0.26
N LYS A 971 12.34 44.89 -0.74
CA LYS A 971 11.17 45.02 -1.62
C LYS A 971 9.86 45.24 -0.86
N GLN A 972 9.85 45.17 0.47
CA GLN A 972 8.65 45.38 1.27
C GLN A 972 8.44 46.89 1.52
N PRO A 973 7.18 47.37 1.47
CA PRO A 973 6.86 48.76 1.81
C PRO A 973 7.44 49.14 3.18
N THR A 974 8.04 50.33 3.29
CA THR A 974 8.67 50.87 4.52
C THR A 974 9.92 50.13 5.06
N LEU A 975 10.35 49.04 4.41
CA LEU A 975 11.48 48.19 4.84
C LEU A 975 12.67 48.19 3.86
N SER A 976 12.78 49.22 3.02
CA SER A 976 13.97 49.44 2.20
C SER A 976 15.21 49.49 3.10
N GLY A 977 16.30 48.84 2.70
CA GLY A 977 17.53 48.73 3.49
C GLY A 977 17.51 47.68 4.60
N CYS A 978 16.41 46.95 4.81
CA CYS A 978 16.28 46.05 5.95
C CYS A 978 16.56 44.57 5.62
N LEU A 979 17.31 43.90 6.50
CA LEU A 979 17.41 42.44 6.55
C LEU A 979 16.71 41.92 7.80
N ARG A 980 15.93 40.85 7.64
CA ARG A 980 15.37 40.09 8.76
C ARG A 980 16.32 38.93 9.10
N ILE A 981 16.65 38.82 10.38
CA ILE A 981 17.56 37.82 10.93
C ILE A 981 16.77 36.94 11.90
N SER A 982 16.59 35.67 11.56
CA SER A 982 16.04 34.68 12.50
C SER A 982 17.02 34.45 13.66
N ILE A 983 16.48 34.19 14.85
CA ILE A 983 17.31 33.90 16.02
C ILE A 983 17.68 32.42 16.01
N GLY A 984 18.95 32.14 15.73
CA GLY A 984 19.54 30.80 15.74
C GLY A 984 20.16 30.43 17.09
N THR A 985 21.08 29.47 17.07
CA THR A 985 21.90 29.16 18.26
C THR A 985 22.79 30.34 18.62
N ARG A 986 23.44 30.28 19.79
CA ARG A 986 24.37 31.33 20.21
C ARG A 986 25.54 31.47 19.22
N GLU A 987 26.04 30.36 18.73
CA GLU A 987 27.14 30.27 17.77
C GLU A 987 26.73 30.83 16.40
N GLU A 988 25.52 30.50 15.92
CA GLU A 988 25.00 31.06 14.66
C GLU A 988 24.81 32.58 14.76
N CYS A 989 24.30 33.07 15.90
CA CYS A 989 24.18 34.50 16.15
C CYS A 989 25.56 35.19 16.16
N GLN A 990 26.55 34.61 16.84
CA GLN A 990 27.93 35.13 16.89
C GLN A 990 28.55 35.20 15.50
N ARG A 991 28.43 34.13 14.72
CA ARG A 991 28.96 34.09 13.37
C ARG A 991 28.32 35.13 12.45
N ALA A 992 27.00 35.34 12.56
CA ALA A 992 26.32 36.40 11.83
C ALA A 992 26.82 37.79 12.22
N ILE A 993 27.03 38.05 13.53
CA ILE A 993 27.59 39.31 14.04
C ILE A 993 29.01 39.53 13.51
N GLU A 994 29.88 38.52 13.60
CA GLU A 994 31.27 38.60 13.14
C GLU A 994 31.36 38.90 11.65
N ALA A 995 30.55 38.22 10.83
CA ALA A 995 30.51 38.45 9.39
C ALA A 995 29.98 39.85 9.04
N LEU A 996 29.01 40.37 9.81
CA LEU A 996 28.51 41.74 9.66
C LEU A 996 29.54 42.80 10.09
N ARG A 997 30.37 42.53 11.10
CA ARG A 997 31.47 43.42 11.53
C ARG A 997 32.56 43.59 10.48
N GLN A 998 32.74 42.60 9.61
CA GLN A 998 33.72 42.62 8.52
C GLN A 998 33.25 43.41 7.29
N GLN A 999 31.98 43.81 7.25
CA GLN A 999 31.45 44.59 6.13
C GLN A 999 31.91 46.05 6.23
N PRO A 1000 32.32 46.68 5.12
CA PRO A 1000 32.75 48.07 5.14
C PRO A 1000 31.58 48.97 5.58
N GLY A 1001 31.68 49.53 6.78
CA GLY A 1001 30.88 50.69 7.17
C GLY A 1001 31.27 51.88 6.29
N LEU A 1002 30.35 52.83 6.09
CA LEU A 1002 30.58 54.06 5.31
C LEU A 1002 31.95 54.70 5.60
N GLN A 1003 32.93 54.44 4.72
CA GLN A 1003 33.99 55.39 4.42
C GLN A 1003 33.87 55.74 2.94
N ALA A 1004 33.65 57.04 2.71
CA ALA A 1004 33.39 57.67 1.44
C ALA A 1004 34.34 57.23 0.31
N THR A 1005 33.78 57.02 -0.88
CA THR A 1005 34.20 57.71 -2.11
C THR A 1005 33.22 57.40 -3.24
N GLU A 1006 32.34 58.36 -3.53
CA GLU A 1006 31.85 58.56 -4.89
C GLU A 1006 33.07 58.86 -5.78
N SER A 1007 33.33 58.04 -6.79
CA SER A 1007 34.07 58.40 -8.01
C SER A 1007 34.05 57.26 -9.03
N LYS A 1008 32.94 57.16 -9.78
CA LYS A 1008 32.85 57.10 -11.25
C LYS A 1008 31.57 56.42 -11.73
#